data_AF-A0A0G0FD65-F1
#
_entry.id   AF-A0A0G0FD65-F1
#
_cell.length_a   1.000
_cell.length_b   1.000
_cell.length_c   1.000
_cell.angle_alpha   90.00
_cell.angle_beta   90.00
_cell.angle_gamma   90.00
#
_symmetry.space_group_name_H-M   'P 1'
#
loop_
_entity.id
_entity.type
_entity.pdbx_description
1 polymer ?
#
loop_
_entity_poly.entity_id
_entity_poly.type
_entity_poly.pdbx_seq_one_letter_code
_entity_poly.pdbx_strand_id
1 'polypeptide(L)'
;MIRKQMQELPKKQRKTLKEIFSQIGHGIVSFVKEIGFLVKFMTLLLFVFIFYILQGTGNRKLDKPIRKIHISWEPIKKLYSKIYNQVLKIFDTNKPHEVKSADLIFLALRNLSHKKNRTYVTILGMGIGFGAVILLLSLGYGFERLVVSRVASLSEMKQVEVNTSQGSLLTFNYDIINKVKEINKVEYVIPIVTSVSKVTYNNAVSDVIVYGVSTKYFEETGLSPIKGSLFNDGESRLSENNTVEEKGVVAGASTVLINKKSFKQEISKVKYSIYPLVWKPVYASPDNSSKVIGYTKRDIGMQDATEVWGYSYKGAPSTNQGEDFNGTRYNPWVEDTFALWKKEDCKSSNPDCTEEKYLVIRENKAQKVTKGYISEDSLSVERYQIVDGSSLEIYSGKVIEDISFEIKPIDYTNIYTSPETKAQMATLLEMGKNVQYKGSLIYGEVYDTGNYIKNENGVQYGYWIKAEIPVWAKSDCKGFCSEYFSLSKGDGYKEKTLTLYTRASEVNIDNYPNKFKSEQILGAETTSEDSSSLINIDSISQEDDGIDWVSISSQLGTTEDVSKDVVAFPESAQKIAMVNSAMLTLLGLSVNEAQGKSFEATIIFDSKLFDKANYIVESKPTSFVIGGVVSDSKSPTFYIPLSDITVDGMTNVSQLKVVVNSKEDVLGVRNNIEGMGFQTSSVADTVDSISSLFKTLRIALVVLGLIALGVASLGMFNTLTVSLLEKSREVGLLKTMGLKSYEVKTLFLSESIIMSVLGGVAGLVFAFLAGKLISVLLTLLAVTQGQSALDVTYIPFVLGVIIILLSSIVGVLTGWYPAKRAKDIPALNALRYE
;
A
#
# COMPACT_ATOMS: atom_id res chain seq x y z
N MET A 1 31.14 11.36 -22.44
CA MET A 1 31.71 11.04 -21.11
C MET A 1 33.11 10.41 -21.20
N ILE A 2 33.27 9.22 -21.79
CA ILE A 2 34.56 8.48 -21.87
C ILE A 2 35.70 9.29 -22.55
N ARG A 3 35.39 10.11 -23.57
CA ARG A 3 36.38 10.98 -24.24
C ARG A 3 37.01 12.05 -23.32
N LYS A 4 36.28 12.52 -22.30
CA LYS A 4 36.75 13.51 -21.32
C LYS A 4 37.72 12.85 -20.33
N GLN A 5 37.35 11.69 -19.79
CA GLN A 5 38.25 10.90 -18.91
C GLN A 5 39.50 10.39 -19.61
N MET A 6 39.44 10.10 -20.92
CA MET A 6 40.61 9.71 -21.71
C MET A 6 41.67 10.82 -21.89
N GLN A 7 41.35 12.09 -21.60
CA GLN A 7 42.32 13.19 -21.68
C GLN A 7 43.22 13.31 -20.45
N GLU A 8 42.82 12.74 -19.31
CA GLU A 8 43.55 12.79 -18.04
C GLU A 8 44.58 11.65 -17.89
N LEU A 9 44.54 10.64 -18.78
CA LEU A 9 45.43 9.48 -18.74
C LEU A 9 46.82 9.77 -19.36
N PRO A 10 47.91 9.18 -18.82
CA PRO A 10 49.25 9.26 -19.38
C PRO A 10 49.30 8.85 -20.87
N LYS A 11 50.10 9.55 -21.68
CA LYS A 11 50.19 9.37 -23.15
C LYS A 11 50.32 7.91 -23.60
N LYS A 12 51.05 7.08 -22.85
CA LYS A 12 51.27 5.65 -23.16
C LYS A 12 49.99 4.82 -23.01
N GLN A 13 49.25 5.00 -21.90
CA GLN A 13 47.97 4.32 -21.66
C GLN A 13 46.86 4.80 -22.60
N ARG A 14 46.85 6.10 -22.96
CA ARG A 14 45.92 6.67 -23.93
C ARG A 14 46.09 6.07 -25.33
N LYS A 15 47.32 5.70 -25.72
CA LYS A 15 47.61 5.06 -27.01
C LYS A 15 47.10 3.61 -27.03
N THR A 16 47.37 2.83 -25.99
CA THR A 16 46.86 1.45 -25.85
C THR A 16 45.33 1.40 -25.78
N LEU A 17 44.69 2.30 -25.02
CA LEU A 17 43.23 2.40 -24.99
C LEU A 17 42.64 2.78 -26.35
N LYS A 18 43.27 3.69 -27.11
CA LYS A 18 42.83 4.03 -28.47
C LYS A 18 42.95 2.84 -29.42
N GLU A 19 44.02 2.05 -29.33
CA GLU A 19 44.18 0.82 -30.13
C GLU A 19 43.13 -0.23 -29.78
N ILE A 20 42.84 -0.44 -28.49
CA ILE A 20 41.77 -1.34 -28.02
C ILE A 20 40.39 -0.86 -28.50
N PHE A 21 40.05 0.42 -28.32
CA PHE A 21 38.78 0.99 -28.79
C PHE A 21 38.66 0.97 -30.32
N SER A 22 39.77 1.12 -31.06
CA SER A 22 39.79 0.98 -32.51
C SER A 22 39.55 -0.48 -32.94
N GLN A 23 40.19 -1.45 -32.29
CA GLN A 23 39.94 -2.87 -32.52
C GLN A 23 38.49 -3.26 -32.19
N ILE A 24 37.95 -2.79 -31.06
CA ILE A 24 36.55 -2.99 -30.67
C ILE A 24 35.62 -2.32 -31.69
N GLY A 25 35.93 -1.10 -32.14
CA GLY A 25 35.16 -0.38 -33.15
C GLY A 25 35.10 -1.12 -34.49
N HIS A 26 36.23 -1.63 -34.99
CA HIS A 26 36.27 -2.47 -36.18
C HIS A 26 35.53 -3.80 -35.99
N GLY A 27 35.61 -4.40 -34.80
CA GLY A 27 34.83 -5.58 -34.42
C GLY A 27 33.33 -5.33 -34.45
N ILE A 28 32.85 -4.23 -33.85
CA ILE A 28 31.44 -3.83 -33.83
C ILE A 28 30.93 -3.55 -35.24
N VAL A 29 31.67 -2.80 -36.07
CA VAL A 29 31.26 -2.53 -37.46
C VAL A 29 31.19 -3.82 -38.27
N SER A 30 32.14 -4.76 -38.08
CA SER A 30 32.05 -6.07 -38.70
C SER A 30 30.84 -6.86 -38.21
N PHE A 31 30.53 -6.82 -36.91
CA PHE A 31 29.41 -7.53 -36.30
C PHE A 31 28.06 -6.98 -36.76
N VAL A 32 27.91 -5.66 -36.87
CA VAL A 32 26.70 -5.00 -37.40
C VAL A 32 26.43 -5.41 -38.85
N LYS A 33 27.48 -5.58 -39.67
CA LYS A 33 27.32 -6.14 -41.03
C LYS A 33 26.81 -7.59 -41.00
N GLU A 34 27.25 -8.40 -40.04
CA GLU A 34 26.72 -9.76 -39.85
C GLU A 34 25.26 -9.76 -39.39
N ILE A 35 24.84 -8.78 -38.59
CA ILE A 35 23.41 -8.62 -38.24
C ILE A 35 22.58 -8.36 -39.49
N GLY A 36 23.06 -7.52 -40.42
CA GLY A 36 22.40 -7.31 -41.70
C GLY A 36 22.27 -8.59 -42.53
N PHE A 37 23.31 -9.43 -42.53
CA PHE A 37 23.25 -10.77 -43.14
C PHE A 37 22.28 -11.70 -42.41
N LEU A 38 22.27 -11.71 -41.09
CA LEU A 38 21.35 -12.52 -40.27
C LEU A 38 19.90 -12.14 -40.51
N VAL A 39 19.57 -10.84 -40.54
CA VAL A 39 18.19 -10.37 -40.78
C VAL A 39 17.72 -10.83 -42.14
N LYS A 40 18.56 -10.65 -43.18
CA LYS A 40 18.30 -11.25 -44.48
C LYS A 40 18.09 -12.76 -44.30
N PHE A 41 19.10 -13.51 -43.86
CA PHE A 41 19.06 -14.98 -43.70
C PHE A 41 17.75 -15.47 -43.06
N MET A 42 17.33 -14.84 -41.97
CA MET A 42 16.09 -15.16 -41.26
C MET A 42 14.82 -14.85 -42.05
N THR A 43 14.78 -13.75 -42.82
CA THR A 43 13.64 -13.49 -43.71
C THR A 43 13.50 -14.53 -44.82
N LEU A 44 14.61 -15.01 -45.40
CA LEU A 44 14.57 -16.10 -46.39
C LEU A 44 14.14 -17.42 -45.74
N LEU A 45 14.69 -17.75 -44.57
CA LEU A 45 14.37 -18.98 -43.86
C LEU A 45 12.91 -19.01 -43.42
N LEU A 46 12.40 -17.89 -42.87
CA LEU A 46 10.98 -17.72 -42.52
C LEU A 46 10.08 -17.87 -43.76
N PHE A 47 10.48 -17.28 -44.89
CA PHE A 47 9.71 -17.38 -46.13
C PHE A 47 9.65 -18.82 -46.67
N VAL A 48 10.78 -19.53 -46.68
CA VAL A 48 10.87 -20.95 -47.05
C VAL A 48 10.06 -21.82 -46.08
N PHE A 49 10.08 -21.50 -44.79
CA PHE A 49 9.31 -22.21 -43.77
C PHE A 49 7.79 -22.00 -43.94
N ILE A 50 7.36 -20.75 -44.15
CA ILE A 50 5.96 -20.42 -44.45
C ILE A 50 5.49 -21.14 -45.72
N PHE A 51 6.34 -21.21 -46.75
CA PHE A 51 6.05 -21.99 -47.95
C PHE A 51 5.85 -23.47 -47.67
N TYR A 52 6.75 -24.06 -46.87
CA TYR A 52 6.66 -25.47 -46.50
C TYR A 52 5.38 -25.75 -45.71
N ILE A 53 4.98 -24.86 -44.79
CA ILE A 53 3.68 -24.95 -44.09
C ILE A 53 2.51 -24.83 -45.07
N LEU A 54 2.54 -23.87 -46.00
CA LEU A 54 1.49 -23.66 -47.01
C LEU A 54 1.35 -24.87 -47.96
N GLN A 55 2.45 -25.56 -48.27
CA GLN A 55 2.39 -26.82 -49.03
C GLN A 55 1.90 -27.99 -48.17
N GLY A 56 2.32 -28.06 -46.90
CA GLY A 56 1.93 -29.11 -45.97
C GLY A 56 0.44 -29.09 -45.60
N THR A 57 -0.18 -27.91 -45.53
CA THR A 57 -1.64 -27.76 -45.37
C THR A 57 -2.42 -28.12 -46.64
N GLY A 58 -1.82 -27.93 -47.82
CA GLY A 58 -2.42 -28.33 -49.10
C GLY A 58 -2.35 -29.82 -49.43
N ASN A 59 -1.50 -30.60 -48.75
CA ASN A 59 -1.28 -32.02 -49.03
C ASN A 59 -1.81 -32.98 -47.94
N ARG A 60 -2.38 -32.45 -46.85
CA ARG A 60 -3.13 -33.28 -45.90
C ARG A 60 -4.47 -33.65 -46.54
N LYS A 61 -4.68 -34.94 -46.80
CA LYS A 61 -6.02 -35.49 -47.07
C LYS A 61 -6.92 -35.06 -45.91
N LEU A 62 -7.71 -34.01 -46.11
CA LEU A 62 -8.71 -33.56 -45.15
C LEU A 62 -9.66 -34.72 -44.86
N ASP A 63 -9.85 -35.00 -43.56
CA ASP A 63 -10.82 -35.98 -43.10
C ASP A 63 -12.24 -35.63 -43.57
N LYS A 64 -13.10 -36.65 -43.49
CA LYS A 64 -14.18 -36.95 -44.44
C LYS A 64 -15.42 -36.03 -44.53
N PRO A 65 -15.63 -34.87 -43.85
CA PRO A 65 -16.77 -33.99 -44.19
C PRO A 65 -16.46 -32.87 -45.21
N ILE A 66 -15.19 -32.51 -45.47
CA ILE A 66 -14.84 -31.25 -46.20
C ILE A 66 -14.55 -31.47 -47.70
N ARG A 67 -15.11 -32.52 -48.32
CA ARG A 67 -14.81 -32.87 -49.73
C ARG A 67 -15.51 -32.01 -50.79
N LYS A 68 -16.30 -30.98 -50.41
CA LYS A 68 -17.09 -30.16 -51.34
C LYS A 68 -16.44 -28.84 -51.79
N ILE A 69 -15.27 -28.46 -51.29
CA ILE A 69 -14.59 -27.23 -51.71
C ILE A 69 -13.29 -27.60 -52.44
N HIS A 70 -13.31 -27.49 -53.77
CA HIS A 70 -12.14 -27.68 -54.63
C HIS A 70 -11.29 -26.40 -54.61
N ILE A 71 -10.44 -26.23 -53.60
CA ILE A 71 -9.49 -25.11 -53.56
C ILE A 71 -8.38 -25.40 -54.57
N SER A 72 -8.40 -24.69 -55.71
CA SER A 72 -7.30 -24.71 -56.69
C SER A 72 -6.05 -24.05 -56.11
N TRP A 73 -4.98 -24.81 -55.96
CA TRP A 73 -3.70 -24.33 -55.41
C TRP A 73 -2.78 -23.65 -56.44
N GLU A 74 -3.17 -23.61 -57.72
CA GLU A 74 -2.40 -22.93 -58.79
C GLU A 74 -2.21 -21.41 -58.58
N PRO A 75 -3.25 -20.60 -58.28
CA PRO A 75 -3.07 -19.17 -58.04
C PRO A 75 -2.15 -18.89 -56.84
N ILE A 76 -2.20 -19.71 -55.79
CA ILE A 76 -1.33 -19.61 -54.62
C ILE A 76 0.12 -19.94 -54.99
N LYS A 77 0.36 -20.98 -55.80
CA LYS A 77 1.71 -21.32 -56.31
C LYS A 77 2.28 -20.20 -57.18
N LYS A 78 1.46 -19.57 -58.04
CA LYS A 78 1.87 -18.48 -58.95
C LYS A 78 2.17 -17.18 -58.20
N LEU A 79 1.34 -16.85 -57.20
CA LEU A 79 1.57 -15.74 -56.28
C LEU A 79 2.84 -15.96 -55.45
N TYR A 80 3.03 -17.19 -54.95
CA TYR A 80 4.24 -17.57 -54.23
C TYR A 80 5.48 -17.46 -55.11
N SER A 81 5.51 -18.00 -56.33
CA SER A 81 6.69 -17.89 -57.20
C SER A 81 7.03 -16.43 -57.52
N LYS A 82 6.01 -15.57 -57.60
CA LYS A 82 6.19 -14.13 -57.82
C LYS A 82 6.81 -13.44 -56.60
N ILE A 83 6.31 -13.75 -55.40
CA ILE A 83 6.86 -13.22 -54.14
C ILE A 83 8.24 -13.82 -53.83
N TYR A 84 8.44 -15.12 -54.06
CA TYR A 84 9.72 -15.82 -53.91
C TYR A 84 10.80 -15.17 -54.78
N ASN A 85 10.49 -14.89 -56.04
CA ASN A 85 11.41 -14.18 -56.93
C ASN A 85 11.63 -12.71 -56.52
N GLN A 86 10.67 -12.05 -55.87
CA GLN A 86 10.86 -10.71 -55.30
C GLN A 86 11.73 -10.73 -54.03
N VAL A 87 11.53 -11.70 -53.14
CA VAL A 87 12.32 -11.89 -51.91
C VAL A 87 13.75 -12.28 -52.25
N LEU A 88 13.95 -13.14 -53.26
CA LEU A 88 15.28 -13.48 -53.78
C LEU A 88 16.01 -12.24 -54.32
N LYS A 89 15.32 -11.30 -54.98
CA LYS A 89 15.92 -10.04 -55.47
C LYS A 89 16.39 -9.12 -54.34
N ILE A 90 15.82 -9.19 -53.14
CA ILE A 90 16.27 -8.43 -51.96
C ILE A 90 17.57 -9.03 -51.38
N PHE A 91 17.82 -10.30 -51.68
CA PHE A 91 18.92 -11.09 -51.15
C PHE A 91 20.12 -11.19 -52.07
N ASP A 92 19.88 -11.42 -53.36
CA ASP A 92 20.92 -11.54 -54.37
C ASP A 92 21.54 -10.17 -54.63
N THR A 93 22.85 -10.07 -54.46
CA THR A 93 23.62 -8.98 -55.04
C THR A 93 23.60 -9.18 -56.56
N ASN A 94 23.12 -8.20 -57.32
CA ASN A 94 23.09 -8.22 -58.80
C ASN A 94 24.50 -8.19 -59.45
N LYS A 95 25.54 -8.69 -58.77
CA LYS A 95 26.91 -8.66 -59.26
C LYS A 95 27.18 -9.94 -60.07
N PRO A 96 27.66 -9.82 -61.33
CA PRO A 96 27.75 -10.93 -62.29
C PRO A 96 28.76 -12.04 -61.94
N HIS A 97 29.49 -11.93 -60.82
CA HIS A 97 30.55 -12.88 -60.42
C HIS A 97 30.51 -13.20 -58.92
N GLU A 98 29.35 -13.09 -58.27
CA GLU A 98 29.16 -13.52 -56.88
C GLU A 98 28.18 -14.70 -56.86
N VAL A 99 28.47 -15.70 -56.03
CA VAL A 99 27.55 -16.83 -55.81
C VAL A 99 26.35 -16.31 -55.04
N LYS A 100 25.16 -16.72 -55.49
CA LYS A 100 23.91 -16.32 -54.86
C LYS A 100 23.88 -16.75 -53.41
N SER A 101 23.43 -15.85 -52.53
CA SER A 101 23.38 -16.15 -51.10
C SER A 101 22.46 -17.34 -50.79
N ALA A 102 21.38 -17.53 -51.55
CA ALA A 102 20.49 -18.68 -51.42
C ALA A 102 21.19 -20.02 -51.73
N ASP A 103 22.08 -20.05 -52.73
CA ASP A 103 22.82 -21.25 -53.11
C ASP A 103 23.85 -21.63 -52.04
N LEU A 104 24.48 -20.63 -51.40
CA LEU A 104 25.38 -20.87 -50.26
C LEU A 104 24.63 -21.49 -49.06
N ILE A 105 23.40 -21.07 -48.81
CA ILE A 105 22.56 -21.61 -47.72
C ILE A 105 22.15 -23.05 -48.03
N PHE A 106 21.78 -23.34 -49.28
CA PHE A 106 21.47 -24.70 -49.71
C PHE A 106 22.69 -25.61 -49.66
N LEU A 107 23.86 -25.11 -50.05
CA LEU A 107 25.13 -25.81 -49.91
C LEU A 107 25.46 -26.09 -48.44
N ALA A 108 25.22 -25.14 -47.53
CA ALA A 108 25.38 -25.34 -46.09
C ALA A 108 24.47 -26.45 -45.55
N LEU A 109 23.19 -26.46 -45.92
CA LEU A 109 22.23 -27.52 -45.56
C LEU A 109 22.72 -28.91 -46.01
N ARG A 110 23.20 -28.99 -47.26
CA ARG A 110 23.70 -30.24 -47.83
C ARG A 110 24.98 -30.70 -47.13
N ASN A 111 25.89 -29.78 -46.80
CA ASN A 111 27.12 -30.08 -46.05
C ASN A 111 26.84 -30.65 -44.66
N LEU A 112 25.82 -30.14 -43.97
CA LEU A 112 25.37 -30.64 -42.67
C LEU A 112 24.80 -32.07 -42.77
N SER A 113 24.02 -32.34 -43.82
CA SER A 113 23.41 -33.67 -44.02
C SER A 113 24.42 -34.78 -44.31
N HIS A 114 25.63 -34.46 -44.80
CA HIS A 114 26.67 -35.47 -45.07
C HIS A 114 27.35 -36.00 -43.80
N LYS A 115 27.42 -35.24 -42.70
CA LYS A 115 28.00 -35.67 -41.41
C LYS A 115 26.94 -35.80 -40.31
N LYS A 116 26.00 -36.70 -40.55
CA LYS A 116 24.79 -36.92 -39.73
C LYS A 116 25.08 -36.94 -38.22
N ASN A 117 25.94 -37.84 -37.74
CA ASN A 117 26.07 -38.09 -36.30
C ASN A 117 26.48 -36.84 -35.51
N ARG A 118 27.48 -36.12 -36.01
CA ARG A 118 28.00 -34.94 -35.32
C ARG A 118 27.00 -33.80 -35.33
N THR A 119 26.44 -33.51 -36.50
CA THR A 119 25.42 -32.48 -36.65
C THR A 119 24.18 -32.78 -35.79
N TYR A 120 23.75 -34.04 -35.71
CA TYR A 120 22.65 -34.45 -34.83
C TYR A 120 22.99 -34.23 -33.35
N VAL A 121 24.16 -34.65 -32.89
CA VAL A 121 24.58 -34.47 -31.49
C VAL A 121 24.67 -32.97 -31.13
N THR A 122 25.18 -32.13 -32.02
CA THR A 122 25.25 -30.67 -31.78
C THR A 122 23.87 -30.02 -31.78
N ILE A 123 22.99 -30.38 -32.72
CA ILE A 123 21.61 -29.87 -32.77
C ILE A 123 20.83 -30.32 -31.52
N LEU A 124 21.00 -31.57 -31.07
CA LEU A 124 20.39 -32.06 -29.84
C LEU A 124 20.95 -31.36 -28.60
N GLY A 125 22.27 -31.18 -28.51
CA GLY A 125 22.89 -30.44 -27.40
C GLY A 125 22.38 -28.99 -27.31
N MET A 126 22.28 -28.31 -28.46
CA MET A 126 21.64 -27.00 -28.53
C MET A 126 20.15 -27.05 -28.21
N GLY A 127 19.45 -28.08 -28.68
CA GLY A 127 18.04 -28.31 -28.38
C GLY A 127 17.78 -28.52 -26.90
N ILE A 128 18.62 -29.25 -26.19
CA ILE A 128 18.53 -29.40 -24.74
C ILE A 128 18.84 -28.07 -24.05
N GLY A 129 19.86 -27.33 -24.50
CA GLY A 129 20.20 -26.00 -23.97
C GLY A 129 19.04 -25.02 -24.08
N PHE A 130 18.54 -24.77 -25.29
CA PHE A 130 17.36 -23.92 -25.53
C PHE A 130 16.11 -24.49 -24.86
N GLY A 131 15.91 -25.80 -24.92
CA GLY A 131 14.78 -26.50 -24.35
C GLY A 131 14.69 -26.34 -22.84
N ALA A 132 15.82 -26.38 -22.12
CA ALA A 132 15.85 -26.10 -20.69
C ALA A 132 15.42 -24.66 -20.38
N VAL A 133 15.92 -23.67 -21.14
CA VAL A 133 15.50 -22.26 -20.97
C VAL A 133 14.00 -22.11 -21.22
N ILE A 134 13.51 -22.65 -22.33
CA ILE A 134 12.09 -22.58 -22.69
C ILE A 134 11.23 -23.29 -21.66
N LEU A 135 11.63 -24.48 -21.21
CA LEU A 135 10.88 -25.28 -20.25
C LEU A 135 10.75 -24.54 -18.92
N LEU A 136 11.86 -24.01 -18.39
CA LEU A 136 11.87 -23.24 -17.14
C LEU A 136 10.98 -22.00 -17.24
N LEU A 137 11.07 -21.25 -18.36
CA LEU A 137 10.21 -20.08 -18.56
C LEU A 137 8.75 -20.44 -18.76
N SER A 138 8.46 -21.48 -19.53
CA SER A 138 7.11 -22.00 -19.79
C SER A 138 6.44 -22.42 -18.50
N LEU A 139 7.15 -23.14 -17.64
CA LEU A 139 6.66 -23.50 -16.31
C LEU A 139 6.46 -22.25 -15.45
N GLY A 140 7.39 -21.29 -15.48
CA GLY A 140 7.24 -20.02 -14.77
C GLY A 140 5.96 -19.26 -15.13
N TYR A 141 5.68 -19.09 -16.42
CA TYR A 141 4.43 -18.45 -16.87
C TYR A 141 3.18 -19.29 -16.56
N GLY A 142 3.26 -20.62 -16.70
CA GLY A 142 2.15 -21.50 -16.40
C GLY A 142 1.78 -21.50 -14.91
N PHE A 143 2.78 -21.55 -14.03
CA PHE A 143 2.57 -21.44 -12.58
C PHE A 143 2.04 -20.07 -12.18
N GLU A 144 2.58 -18.97 -12.72
CA GLU A 144 2.06 -17.62 -12.48
C GLU A 144 0.56 -17.55 -12.84
N ARG A 145 0.18 -18.03 -14.03
CA ARG A 145 -1.22 -18.03 -14.48
C ARG A 145 -2.11 -18.88 -13.58
N LEU A 146 -1.64 -20.06 -13.18
CA LEU A 146 -2.36 -20.97 -12.29
C LEU A 146 -2.61 -20.31 -10.92
N VAL A 147 -1.56 -19.75 -10.31
CA VAL A 147 -1.67 -19.06 -9.01
C VAL A 147 -2.60 -17.85 -9.12
N VAL A 148 -2.43 -17.00 -10.13
CA VAL A 148 -3.29 -15.83 -10.33
C VAL A 148 -4.76 -16.24 -10.50
N SER A 149 -5.03 -17.30 -11.28
CA SER A 149 -6.41 -17.78 -11.48
C SER A 149 -7.06 -18.39 -10.25
N ARG A 150 -6.27 -18.83 -9.25
CA ARG A 150 -6.77 -19.34 -7.97
C ARG A 150 -7.01 -18.24 -6.94
N VAL A 151 -6.32 -17.12 -7.07
CA VAL A 151 -6.39 -16.01 -6.12
C VAL A 151 -7.54 -15.07 -6.42
N ALA A 152 -7.92 -14.88 -7.69
CA ALA A 152 -8.92 -13.90 -8.05
C ALA A 152 -9.69 -14.25 -9.32
N SER A 153 -11.00 -14.05 -9.28
CA SER A 153 -11.83 -13.99 -10.50
C SER A 153 -11.62 -12.68 -11.26
N LEU A 154 -11.98 -12.63 -12.54
CA LEU A 154 -11.87 -11.41 -13.35
C LEU A 154 -12.71 -10.25 -12.78
N SER A 155 -13.84 -10.55 -12.14
CA SER A 155 -14.73 -9.56 -11.52
C SER A 155 -14.13 -8.99 -10.23
N GLU A 156 -13.49 -9.83 -9.41
CA GLU A 156 -12.79 -9.39 -8.19
C GLU A 156 -11.58 -8.49 -8.48
N MET A 157 -10.91 -8.69 -9.62
CA MET A 157 -9.80 -7.83 -10.03
C MET A 157 -10.22 -6.39 -10.36
N LYS A 158 -11.52 -6.13 -10.51
CA LYS A 158 -12.09 -4.79 -10.75
C LYS A 158 -12.66 -4.15 -9.48
N GLN A 159 -12.47 -4.77 -8.31
CA GLN A 159 -13.04 -4.29 -7.06
C GLN A 159 -11.99 -3.55 -6.23
N VAL A 160 -12.42 -2.43 -5.67
CA VAL A 160 -11.71 -1.66 -4.66
C VAL A 160 -12.55 -1.67 -3.40
N GLU A 161 -12.03 -2.29 -2.35
CA GLU A 161 -12.59 -2.19 -1.02
C GLU A 161 -12.08 -0.92 -0.36
N VAL A 162 -12.98 -0.15 0.24
CA VAL A 162 -12.72 1.14 0.84
C VAL A 162 -13.04 1.06 2.32
N ASN A 163 -12.04 1.36 3.13
CA ASN A 163 -12.07 1.29 4.58
C ASN A 163 -11.66 2.64 5.19
N THR A 164 -12.09 2.90 6.42
CA THR A 164 -11.62 4.04 7.21
C THR A 164 -10.34 3.65 7.95
N SER A 165 -9.36 4.55 8.05
CA SER A 165 -8.17 4.30 8.88
C SER A 165 -8.54 4.22 10.37
N GLN A 166 -7.75 3.45 11.14
CA GLN A 166 -7.91 3.38 12.59
C GLN A 166 -7.73 4.77 13.22
N GLY A 167 -8.68 5.17 14.07
CA GLY A 167 -8.70 6.50 14.70
C GLY A 167 -9.22 7.64 13.80
N SER A 168 -9.63 7.36 12.56
CA SER A 168 -10.28 8.37 11.70
C SER A 168 -11.69 8.70 12.17
N LEU A 169 -12.06 9.98 12.08
CA LEU A 169 -13.44 10.46 12.24
C LEU A 169 -14.27 10.34 10.95
N LEU A 170 -13.66 9.88 9.85
CA LEU A 170 -14.38 9.66 8.60
C LEU A 170 -15.35 8.48 8.77
N THR A 171 -16.57 8.66 8.28
CA THR A 171 -17.62 7.63 8.23
C THR A 171 -18.15 7.51 6.80
N PHE A 172 -18.78 6.40 6.45
CA PHE A 172 -19.39 6.24 5.13
C PHE A 172 -20.85 6.65 5.16
N ASN A 173 -21.10 7.96 5.08
CA ASN A 173 -22.45 8.51 4.97
C ASN A 173 -22.94 8.52 3.51
N TYR A 174 -24.24 8.83 3.31
CA TYR A 174 -24.85 8.88 1.99
C TYR A 174 -24.16 9.86 1.02
N ASP A 175 -23.69 11.01 1.51
CA ASP A 175 -22.97 12.01 0.70
C ASP A 175 -21.66 11.46 0.15
N ILE A 176 -20.90 10.72 0.97
CA ILE A 176 -19.64 10.09 0.57
C ILE A 176 -19.90 8.97 -0.43
N ILE A 177 -20.94 8.17 -0.23
CA ILE A 177 -21.34 7.13 -1.19
C ILE A 177 -21.63 7.75 -2.56
N ASN A 178 -22.36 8.86 -2.60
CA ASN A 178 -22.67 9.58 -3.85
C ASN A 178 -21.42 10.20 -4.49
N LYS A 179 -20.54 10.84 -3.72
CA LYS A 179 -19.27 11.37 -4.24
C LYS A 179 -18.39 10.27 -4.84
N VAL A 180 -18.32 9.11 -4.20
CA VAL A 180 -17.56 7.96 -4.73
C VAL A 180 -18.19 7.43 -6.02
N LYS A 181 -19.52 7.42 -6.11
CA LYS A 181 -20.28 7.03 -7.31
C LYS A 181 -20.05 7.98 -8.50
N GLU A 182 -19.79 9.26 -8.24
CA GLU A 182 -19.49 10.27 -9.27
C GLU A 182 -18.04 10.18 -9.82
N ILE A 183 -17.16 9.41 -9.20
CA ILE A 183 -15.78 9.23 -9.69
C ILE A 183 -15.81 8.58 -11.07
N ASN A 184 -15.08 9.18 -12.03
CA ASN A 184 -14.98 8.65 -13.38
C ASN A 184 -14.48 7.19 -13.38
N LYS A 185 -15.17 6.33 -14.15
CA LYS A 185 -14.91 4.88 -14.32
C LYS A 185 -15.36 3.97 -13.18
N VAL A 186 -16.02 4.52 -12.16
CA VAL A 186 -16.81 3.74 -11.21
C VAL A 186 -18.08 3.27 -11.90
N GLU A 187 -18.34 1.97 -11.85
CA GLU A 187 -19.55 1.35 -12.40
C GLU A 187 -20.63 1.24 -11.32
N TYR A 188 -20.23 0.74 -10.13
CA TYR A 188 -21.11 0.57 -8.98
C TYR A 188 -20.40 0.85 -7.66
N VAL A 189 -21.15 1.33 -6.66
CA VAL A 189 -20.73 1.41 -5.26
C VAL A 189 -21.68 0.55 -4.44
N ILE A 190 -21.13 -0.44 -3.75
CA ILE A 190 -21.87 -1.41 -2.94
C ILE A 190 -21.59 -1.07 -1.47
N PRO A 191 -22.55 -0.46 -0.76
CA PRO A 191 -22.43 -0.25 0.68
C PRO A 191 -22.58 -1.58 1.43
N ILE A 192 -21.77 -1.75 2.48
CA ILE A 192 -21.76 -2.96 3.30
C ILE A 192 -21.76 -2.55 4.77
N VAL A 193 -22.67 -3.12 5.53
CA VAL A 193 -22.65 -3.06 6.99
C VAL A 193 -22.13 -4.39 7.51
N THR A 194 -21.05 -4.35 8.27
CA THR A 194 -20.43 -5.53 8.88
C THR A 194 -20.50 -5.37 10.39
N SER A 195 -20.97 -6.41 11.07
CA SER A 195 -21.14 -6.39 12.53
C SER A 195 -20.93 -7.80 13.10
N VAL A 196 -20.74 -7.88 14.42
CA VAL A 196 -20.68 -9.14 15.16
C VAL A 196 -22.08 -9.46 15.67
N SER A 197 -22.50 -10.70 15.52
CA SER A 197 -23.78 -11.19 16.02
C SER A 197 -23.60 -12.38 16.95
N LYS A 198 -24.29 -12.35 18.09
CA LYS A 198 -24.45 -13.49 18.98
C LYS A 198 -25.56 -14.37 18.45
N VAL A 199 -25.19 -15.52 17.90
CA VAL A 199 -26.15 -16.51 17.41
C VAL A 199 -26.39 -17.54 18.50
N THR A 200 -27.66 -17.77 18.82
CA THR A 200 -28.09 -18.79 19.77
C THR A 200 -28.74 -19.94 19.03
N TYR A 201 -28.23 -21.15 19.27
CA TYR A 201 -28.78 -22.37 18.70
C TYR A 201 -28.54 -23.55 19.65
N ASN A 202 -29.56 -24.36 19.93
CA ASN A 202 -29.51 -25.48 20.89
C ASN A 202 -28.89 -25.11 22.26
N ASN A 203 -29.23 -23.94 22.81
CA ASN A 203 -28.68 -23.37 24.05
C ASN A 203 -27.16 -23.08 24.05
N ALA A 204 -26.51 -23.13 22.89
CA ALA A 204 -25.14 -22.62 22.71
C ALA A 204 -25.18 -21.23 22.08
N VAL A 205 -24.37 -20.31 22.60
CA VAL A 205 -24.18 -18.96 22.03
C VAL A 205 -22.82 -18.92 21.36
N SER A 206 -22.76 -18.39 20.14
CA SER A 206 -21.53 -18.24 19.38
C SER A 206 -21.49 -16.89 18.67
N ASP A 207 -20.31 -16.27 18.65
CA ASP A 207 -20.10 -15.04 17.92
C ASP A 207 -19.86 -15.33 16.44
N VAL A 208 -20.66 -14.70 15.59
CA VAL A 208 -20.74 -14.92 14.15
C VAL A 208 -20.73 -13.58 13.44
N ILE A 209 -20.07 -13.49 12.28
CA ILE A 209 -20.07 -12.26 11.50
C ILE A 209 -21.39 -12.15 10.72
N VAL A 210 -22.02 -10.99 10.78
CA VAL A 210 -23.19 -10.65 9.96
C VAL A 210 -22.83 -9.55 8.96
N TYR A 211 -23.26 -9.76 7.71
CA TYR A 211 -23.15 -8.78 6.64
C TYR A 211 -24.54 -8.33 6.19
N GLY A 212 -24.80 -7.02 6.26
CA GLY A 212 -25.90 -6.39 5.55
C GLY A 212 -25.45 -5.98 4.17
N VAL A 213 -26.01 -6.61 3.14
CA VAL A 213 -25.60 -6.43 1.74
C VAL A 213 -26.81 -6.41 0.82
N SER A 214 -26.63 -5.84 -0.37
CA SER A 214 -27.61 -5.97 -1.46
C SER A 214 -27.36 -7.22 -2.30
N THR A 215 -28.32 -7.59 -3.15
CA THR A 215 -28.22 -8.68 -4.12
C THR A 215 -27.02 -8.49 -5.05
N LYS A 216 -26.73 -7.24 -5.41
CA LYS A 216 -25.57 -6.83 -6.21
C LYS A 216 -24.23 -7.29 -5.62
N TYR A 217 -24.13 -7.39 -4.28
CA TYR A 217 -22.94 -7.93 -3.64
C TYR A 217 -22.65 -9.37 -4.08
N PHE A 218 -23.67 -10.24 -4.15
CA PHE A 218 -23.50 -11.64 -4.56
C PHE A 218 -23.15 -11.77 -6.04
N GLU A 219 -23.71 -10.92 -6.90
CA GLU A 219 -23.38 -10.86 -8.32
C GLU A 219 -21.91 -10.51 -8.55
N GLU A 220 -21.42 -9.47 -7.86
CA GLU A 220 -20.08 -8.94 -8.08
C GLU A 220 -19.00 -9.77 -7.36
N THR A 221 -19.31 -10.35 -6.20
CA THR A 221 -18.35 -11.21 -5.46
C THR A 221 -18.30 -12.65 -5.95
N GLY A 222 -19.16 -13.05 -6.89
CA GLY A 222 -19.23 -14.44 -7.38
C GLY A 222 -19.78 -15.43 -6.34
N LEU A 223 -20.34 -14.96 -5.23
CA LEU A 223 -20.97 -15.76 -4.18
C LEU A 223 -22.38 -16.19 -4.61
N SER A 224 -22.45 -17.08 -5.60
CA SER A 224 -23.72 -17.66 -6.02
C SER A 224 -24.25 -18.67 -4.98
N PRO A 225 -25.56 -18.69 -4.70
CA PRO A 225 -26.13 -19.67 -3.78
C PRO A 225 -26.01 -21.09 -4.34
N ILE A 226 -25.47 -22.01 -3.55
CA ILE A 226 -25.48 -23.46 -3.85
C ILE A 226 -26.91 -23.97 -3.78
N LYS A 227 -27.70 -23.43 -2.83
CA LYS A 227 -29.10 -23.82 -2.59
C LYS A 227 -29.91 -22.61 -2.13
N GLY A 228 -31.19 -22.57 -2.49
CA GLY A 228 -32.09 -21.47 -2.17
C GLY A 228 -32.03 -20.33 -3.18
N SER A 229 -32.77 -19.25 -2.92
CA SER A 229 -32.79 -18.03 -3.73
C SER A 229 -32.22 -16.86 -2.94
N LEU A 230 -31.69 -15.86 -3.64
CA LEU A 230 -31.32 -14.59 -3.03
C LEU A 230 -32.57 -13.89 -2.44
N PHE A 231 -32.35 -13.09 -1.40
CA PHE A 231 -33.38 -12.19 -0.86
C PHE A 231 -33.60 -10.99 -1.80
N ASN A 232 -34.66 -10.21 -1.56
CA ASN A 232 -34.91 -8.96 -2.29
C ASN A 232 -34.26 -7.77 -1.59
N ASP A 233 -33.87 -6.73 -2.34
CA ASP A 233 -33.10 -5.60 -1.80
C ASP A 233 -33.86 -4.62 -0.89
N GLY A 234 -35.19 -4.72 -0.82
CA GLY A 234 -36.01 -3.78 -0.03
C GLY A 234 -35.85 -2.31 -0.46
N GLU A 235 -36.52 -1.38 0.22
CA GLU A 235 -36.24 0.05 0.07
C GLU A 235 -35.17 0.45 1.09
N SER A 236 -34.07 1.06 0.62
CA SER A 236 -32.98 1.53 1.48
C SER A 236 -33.43 2.71 2.33
N ARG A 237 -33.28 2.60 3.66
CA ARG A 237 -33.64 3.66 4.63
C ARG A 237 -32.52 4.67 4.89
N LEU A 238 -31.33 4.48 4.29
CA LEU A 238 -30.29 5.50 4.27
C LEU A 238 -30.86 6.76 3.61
N SER A 239 -30.99 7.83 4.39
CA SER A 239 -31.88 8.97 4.12
C SER A 239 -31.73 9.59 2.73
N GLU A 240 -32.72 9.33 1.85
CA GLU A 240 -32.96 10.08 0.60
C GLU A 240 -33.81 11.35 0.81
N ASN A 241 -34.37 11.54 2.01
CA ASN A 241 -35.19 12.71 2.34
C ASN A 241 -34.40 13.78 3.09
N ASN A 242 -33.53 14.46 2.35
CA ASN A 242 -33.20 15.86 2.56
C ASN A 242 -32.80 16.43 1.20
N THR A 243 -33.79 16.86 0.42
CA THR A 243 -33.55 17.85 -0.64
C THR A 243 -33.08 19.14 0.03
N VAL A 244 -31.78 19.20 0.30
CA VAL A 244 -31.05 20.45 0.47
C VAL A 244 -30.88 20.99 -0.95
N GLU A 245 -31.64 22.03 -1.28
CA GLU A 245 -31.42 22.79 -2.51
C GLU A 245 -29.95 23.18 -2.60
N GLU A 246 -29.33 22.82 -3.73
CA GLU A 246 -27.98 23.22 -4.09
C GLU A 246 -27.80 24.74 -3.96
N LYS A 247 -27.00 25.17 -2.99
CA LYS A 247 -26.18 26.36 -3.13
C LYS A 247 -24.74 26.02 -2.75
N GLY A 248 -23.90 26.06 -3.78
CA GLY A 248 -22.55 25.53 -3.84
C GLY A 248 -21.69 25.79 -2.61
N VAL A 249 -21.19 24.70 -2.04
CA VAL A 249 -20.11 24.70 -1.06
C VAL A 249 -18.81 24.52 -1.83
N VAL A 250 -17.98 25.57 -1.85
CA VAL A 250 -16.59 25.47 -2.31
C VAL A 250 -15.77 24.91 -1.14
N ALA A 251 -14.90 23.94 -1.44
CA ALA A 251 -14.15 23.14 -0.48
C ALA A 251 -13.46 23.94 0.65
N GLY A 252 -13.61 23.47 1.90
CA GLY A 252 -12.67 23.78 3.00
C GLY A 252 -13.18 24.55 4.22
N ALA A 253 -14.49 24.66 4.46
CA ALA A 253 -15.04 25.38 5.62
C ALA A 253 -16.17 24.60 6.31
N SER A 254 -15.96 24.15 7.55
CA SER A 254 -17.06 23.68 8.42
C SER A 254 -17.93 24.88 8.78
N THR A 255 -19.17 24.88 8.28
CA THR A 255 -20.19 25.88 8.64
C THR A 255 -21.09 25.29 9.72
N VAL A 256 -21.13 25.93 10.90
CA VAL A 256 -22.02 25.54 12.01
C VAL A 256 -23.31 26.35 11.91
N LEU A 257 -24.47 25.71 12.02
CA LEU A 257 -25.75 26.43 12.06
C LEU A 257 -25.90 27.15 13.41
N ILE A 258 -26.08 28.47 13.39
CA ILE A 258 -26.13 29.32 14.58
C ILE A 258 -27.55 29.86 14.78
N ASN A 259 -28.13 29.67 15.98
CA ASN A 259 -29.39 30.34 16.32
C ASN A 259 -29.13 31.84 16.56
N LYS A 260 -30.00 32.75 16.11
CA LYS A 260 -29.87 34.22 16.26
C LYS A 260 -29.64 34.68 17.72
N LYS A 261 -29.95 33.84 18.71
CA LYS A 261 -29.63 34.04 20.14
C LYS A 261 -28.14 33.90 20.51
N SER A 262 -27.29 33.44 19.59
CA SER A 262 -25.87 33.15 19.83
C SER A 262 -24.91 34.28 19.45
N PHE A 263 -25.40 35.44 18.99
CA PHE A 263 -24.56 36.63 18.79
C PHE A 263 -23.96 37.09 20.14
N LYS A 264 -22.64 37.33 20.16
CA LYS A 264 -21.79 37.58 21.37
C LYS A 264 -21.67 36.40 22.34
N GLN A 265 -22.12 35.20 21.97
CA GLN A 265 -21.92 34.02 22.80
C GLN A 265 -20.45 33.57 22.76
N GLU A 266 -19.92 33.17 23.92
CA GLU A 266 -18.58 32.60 24.06
C GLU A 266 -18.46 31.27 23.30
N ILE A 267 -17.40 31.15 22.50
CA ILE A 267 -17.03 29.99 21.69
C ILE A 267 -15.96 29.18 22.44
N SER A 268 -14.87 29.83 22.83
CA SER A 268 -13.74 29.20 23.51
C SER A 268 -12.84 30.21 24.22
N LYS A 269 -11.96 29.74 25.11
CA LYS A 269 -10.84 30.53 25.64
C LYS A 269 -9.64 30.41 24.72
N VAL A 270 -9.01 31.54 24.43
CA VAL A 270 -7.95 31.63 23.43
C VAL A 270 -6.78 32.46 23.92
N LYS A 271 -5.59 32.13 23.42
CA LYS A 271 -4.40 32.98 23.48
C LYS A 271 -4.19 33.63 22.13
N TYR A 272 -4.04 34.95 22.08
CA TYR A 272 -3.84 35.66 20.82
C TYR A 272 -2.59 36.55 20.83
N SER A 273 -1.98 36.74 19.66
CA SER A 273 -0.95 37.76 19.44
C SER A 273 -1.17 38.41 18.08
N ILE A 274 -1.27 39.74 18.05
CA ILE A 274 -1.37 40.51 16.81
C ILE A 274 -0.04 40.41 16.07
N TYR A 275 -0.06 40.22 14.75
CA TYR A 275 1.18 40.16 13.98
C TYR A 275 2.01 41.45 14.06
N PRO A 276 3.36 41.38 13.95
CA PRO A 276 4.22 42.56 13.99
C PRO A 276 3.81 43.61 12.95
N LEU A 277 3.91 44.90 13.31
CA LEU A 277 3.61 46.04 12.43
C LEU A 277 2.14 46.15 11.97
N VAL A 278 1.22 45.43 12.62
CA VAL A 278 -0.22 45.50 12.34
C VAL A 278 -0.93 46.30 13.44
N TRP A 279 -1.74 47.28 13.03
CA TRP A 279 -2.66 48.02 13.89
C TRP A 279 -4.09 47.50 13.68
N LYS A 280 -4.73 47.07 14.77
CA LYS A 280 -6.09 46.53 14.75
C LYS A 280 -7.09 47.59 15.22
N PRO A 281 -8.16 47.90 14.45
CA PRO A 281 -9.27 48.67 14.98
C PRO A 281 -10.00 47.86 16.05
N VAL A 282 -10.28 48.50 17.18
CA VAL A 282 -11.04 47.95 18.30
C VAL A 282 -12.47 48.45 18.17
N TYR A 283 -13.44 47.54 18.11
CA TYR A 283 -14.85 47.83 17.91
C TYR A 283 -15.63 47.73 19.22
N ALA A 284 -16.71 48.51 19.36
CA ALA A 284 -17.60 48.45 20.52
C ALA A 284 -18.50 47.18 20.57
N SER A 285 -18.59 46.45 19.46
CA SER A 285 -19.39 45.22 19.28
C SER A 285 -18.68 44.36 18.22
N PRO A 286 -18.80 43.03 18.21
CA PRO A 286 -18.14 42.17 17.23
C PRO A 286 -18.89 42.22 15.89
N ASP A 287 -18.83 43.39 15.27
CA ASP A 287 -19.51 43.81 14.06
C ASP A 287 -18.64 44.86 13.37
N ASN A 288 -18.28 44.63 12.11
CA ASN A 288 -17.43 45.54 11.35
C ASN A 288 -18.10 46.88 11.00
N SER A 289 -19.42 46.98 11.14
CA SER A 289 -20.20 48.22 10.99
C SER A 289 -20.33 48.99 12.32
N SER A 290 -19.88 48.40 13.43
CA SER A 290 -19.89 49.03 14.75
C SER A 290 -18.88 50.19 14.84
N LYS A 291 -19.11 51.08 15.80
CA LYS A 291 -18.22 52.21 16.10
C LYS A 291 -16.85 51.70 16.54
N VAL A 292 -15.81 52.12 15.83
CA VAL A 292 -14.40 51.94 16.25
C VAL A 292 -14.12 52.85 17.44
N ILE A 293 -13.77 52.27 18.58
CA ILE A 293 -13.48 52.98 19.83
C ILE A 293 -12.00 53.37 19.95
N GLY A 294 -11.13 52.74 19.16
CA GLY A 294 -9.71 53.06 19.05
C GLY A 294 -8.97 52.06 18.18
N TYR A 295 -7.65 52.18 18.11
CA TYR A 295 -6.76 51.21 17.48
C TYR A 295 -5.82 50.63 18.53
N THR A 296 -5.43 49.38 18.36
CA THR A 296 -4.46 48.71 19.23
C THR A 296 -3.37 48.05 18.38
N LYS A 297 -2.27 47.66 19.00
CA LYS A 297 -1.13 47.01 18.35
C LYS A 297 -0.64 45.84 19.19
N ARG A 298 0.24 45.02 18.62
CA ARG A 298 0.86 43.87 19.28
C ARG A 298 1.46 44.23 20.64
N ASP A 299 1.11 43.44 21.65
CA ASP A 299 1.75 43.41 22.97
C ASP A 299 2.77 42.26 23.07
N ILE A 300 3.65 42.27 24.07
CA ILE A 300 4.73 41.28 24.23
C ILE A 300 4.14 39.93 24.65
N GLY A 301 4.31 38.91 23.81
CA GLY A 301 3.82 37.54 24.06
C GLY A 301 2.43 37.26 23.48
N MET A 302 1.81 36.17 23.93
CA MET A 302 0.40 35.85 23.66
C MET A 302 -0.45 36.28 24.85
N GLN A 303 -1.61 36.89 24.57
CA GLN A 303 -2.55 37.43 25.54
C GLN A 303 -3.76 36.50 25.66
N ASP A 304 -4.24 36.27 26.88
CA ASP A 304 -5.46 35.48 27.11
C ASP A 304 -6.70 36.32 26.77
N ALA A 305 -7.63 35.73 26.03
CA ALA A 305 -8.87 36.35 25.63
C ALA A 305 -10.00 35.33 25.47
N THR A 306 -11.20 35.87 25.22
CA THR A 306 -12.39 35.05 24.96
C THR A 306 -12.78 35.20 23.50
N GLU A 307 -12.98 34.07 22.81
CA GLU A 307 -13.48 34.03 21.45
C GLU A 307 -15.01 34.04 21.48
N VAL A 308 -15.65 34.95 20.73
CA VAL A 308 -17.12 35.11 20.70
C VAL A 308 -17.66 35.18 19.27
N TRP A 309 -18.94 34.83 19.08
CA TRP A 309 -19.60 34.97 17.78
C TRP A 309 -19.92 36.43 17.44
N GLY A 310 -19.50 36.88 16.25
CA GLY A 310 -19.83 38.20 15.70
C GLY A 310 -20.13 38.17 14.22
N TYR A 311 -20.57 39.30 13.65
CA TYR A 311 -20.87 39.35 12.21
C TYR A 311 -19.62 39.19 11.37
N SER A 312 -19.79 38.64 10.18
CA SER A 312 -18.69 38.39 9.25
C SER A 312 -17.94 39.67 8.86
N TYR A 313 -16.61 39.57 8.75
CA TYR A 313 -15.74 40.67 8.37
C TYR A 313 -14.80 40.29 7.21
N LYS A 314 -14.27 41.31 6.53
CA LYS A 314 -13.41 41.12 5.37
C LYS A 314 -12.06 40.52 5.81
N GLY A 315 -11.71 39.35 5.27
CA GLY A 315 -10.49 38.63 5.65
C GLY A 315 -10.67 37.62 6.79
N ALA A 316 -11.91 37.30 7.17
CA ALA A 316 -12.18 36.27 8.16
C ALA A 316 -11.66 34.89 7.72
N PRO A 317 -11.16 34.06 8.67
CA PRO A 317 -10.73 32.70 8.37
C PRO A 317 -11.85 31.89 7.70
N SER A 318 -11.50 31.00 6.76
CA SER A 318 -12.45 30.06 6.16
C SER A 318 -12.89 28.98 7.15
N THR A 319 -12.14 28.78 8.22
CA THR A 319 -12.43 27.84 9.31
C THR A 319 -13.34 28.49 10.36
N ASN A 320 -14.29 27.73 10.92
CA ASN A 320 -15.22 28.16 11.99
C ASN A 320 -16.16 29.32 11.60
N GLN A 321 -16.86 29.17 10.47
CA GLN A 321 -17.91 30.10 10.09
C GLN A 321 -19.26 29.59 10.60
N GLY A 322 -20.14 30.49 10.98
CA GLY A 322 -21.50 30.13 11.32
C GLY A 322 -22.52 30.88 10.50
N GLU A 323 -23.66 30.27 10.25
CA GLU A 323 -24.74 30.88 9.48
C GLU A 323 -26.05 30.71 10.25
N ASP A 324 -26.82 31.80 10.40
CA ASP A 324 -28.15 31.70 10.99
C ASP A 324 -29.21 31.26 9.97
N PHE A 325 -30.39 30.92 10.49
CA PHE A 325 -31.55 30.49 9.69
C PHE A 325 -32.01 31.52 8.65
N ASN A 326 -31.53 32.77 8.71
CA ASN A 326 -31.82 33.83 7.74
C ASN A 326 -30.69 34.05 6.72
N GLY A 327 -29.62 33.23 6.75
CA GLY A 327 -28.47 33.35 5.87
C GLY A 327 -27.46 34.42 6.30
N THR A 328 -27.55 34.91 7.54
CA THR A 328 -26.61 35.89 8.08
C THR A 328 -25.35 35.17 8.54
N ARG A 329 -24.19 35.61 8.02
CA ARG A 329 -22.90 34.98 8.32
C ARG A 329 -22.23 35.58 9.56
N TYR A 330 -21.70 34.69 10.37
CA TYR A 330 -20.97 34.95 11.59
C TYR A 330 -19.56 34.38 11.51
N ASN A 331 -18.62 35.09 12.13
CA ASN A 331 -17.24 34.68 12.29
C ASN A 331 -16.82 34.88 13.76
N PRO A 332 -15.73 34.22 14.21
CA PRO A 332 -15.20 34.43 15.55
C PRO A 332 -14.55 35.82 15.69
N TRP A 333 -14.70 36.42 16.86
CA TRP A 333 -14.07 37.67 17.26
C TRP A 333 -13.38 37.50 18.60
N VAL A 334 -12.27 38.19 18.81
CA VAL A 334 -11.55 38.21 20.08
C VAL A 334 -12.12 39.33 20.94
N GLU A 335 -12.67 38.97 22.09
CA GLU A 335 -13.09 39.88 23.16
C GLU A 335 -11.99 39.97 24.23
N ASP A 336 -11.46 41.19 24.42
CA ASP A 336 -10.43 41.50 25.42
C ASP A 336 -10.45 43.01 25.80
N THR A 337 -9.60 43.41 26.74
CA THR A 337 -9.32 44.80 27.11
C THR A 337 -8.09 45.34 26.40
N PHE A 338 -8.28 46.38 25.58
CA PHE A 338 -7.23 46.91 24.71
C PHE A 338 -6.78 48.30 25.14
N ALA A 339 -5.46 48.53 25.15
CA ALA A 339 -4.90 49.89 25.17
C ALA A 339 -5.16 50.58 23.83
N LEU A 340 -5.67 51.82 23.85
CA LEU A 340 -6.21 52.49 22.67
C LEU A 340 -5.38 53.67 22.17
N TRP A 341 -5.28 53.77 20.85
CA TRP A 341 -4.75 54.89 20.08
C TRP A 341 -5.82 55.45 19.14
N LYS A 342 -5.73 56.74 18.84
CA LYS A 342 -6.53 57.44 17.84
C LYS A 342 -5.71 57.54 16.56
N LYS A 343 -6.28 57.10 15.44
CA LYS A 343 -5.65 57.23 14.12
C LYS A 343 -5.79 58.68 13.64
N GLU A 344 -4.70 59.42 13.69
CA GLU A 344 -4.60 60.84 13.34
C GLU A 344 -3.14 61.15 13.03
N ASP A 345 -2.89 61.82 11.90
CA ASP A 345 -1.52 62.18 11.51
C ASP A 345 -0.89 63.08 12.58
N CYS A 346 0.23 62.65 13.13
CA CYS A 346 0.90 63.32 14.23
C CYS A 346 2.40 63.45 13.95
N LYS A 347 3.04 64.49 14.50
CA LYS A 347 4.48 64.72 14.29
C LYS A 347 5.30 63.90 15.29
N SER A 348 6.43 63.35 14.84
CA SER A 348 7.41 62.64 15.68
C SER A 348 7.94 63.42 16.90
N SER A 349 7.69 64.73 16.98
CA SER A 349 8.03 65.58 18.14
C SER A 349 7.05 65.43 19.32
N ASN A 350 5.89 64.79 19.12
CA ASN A 350 4.92 64.54 20.19
C ASN A 350 5.22 63.17 20.84
N PRO A 351 5.49 63.09 22.15
CA PRO A 351 5.83 61.83 22.83
C PRO A 351 4.68 60.80 22.82
N ASP A 352 3.44 61.23 22.61
CA ASP A 352 2.27 60.36 22.50
C ASP A 352 2.00 59.92 21.05
N CYS A 353 2.82 60.36 20.10
CA CYS A 353 2.71 60.00 18.69
C CYS A 353 3.53 58.75 18.39
N THR A 354 2.87 57.75 17.82
CA THR A 354 3.47 56.50 17.36
C THR A 354 3.38 56.44 15.84
N GLU A 355 4.51 56.18 15.16
CA GLU A 355 4.59 56.00 13.70
C GLU A 355 4.01 57.16 12.86
N GLU A 356 4.02 58.38 13.40
CA GLU A 356 3.46 59.59 12.77
C GLU A 356 1.97 59.53 12.40
N LYS A 357 1.25 58.52 12.90
CA LYS A 357 -0.14 58.20 12.48
C LYS A 357 -1.10 57.81 13.60
N TYR A 358 -0.58 57.52 14.78
CA TYR A 358 -1.39 57.04 15.91
C TYR A 358 -1.05 57.82 17.18
N LEU A 359 -2.04 58.50 17.75
CA LEU A 359 -1.92 59.27 18.98
C LEU A 359 -2.50 58.48 20.16
N VAL A 360 -1.77 58.36 21.27
CA VAL A 360 -2.28 57.69 22.48
C VAL A 360 -3.57 58.37 22.97
N ILE A 361 -4.64 57.60 23.21
CA ILE A 361 -5.85 58.13 23.86
C ILE A 361 -5.60 58.09 25.37
N ARG A 362 -5.62 59.25 26.04
CA ARG A 362 -5.43 59.33 27.50
C ARG A 362 -6.73 59.61 28.25
N GLU A 363 -6.90 58.95 29.38
CA GLU A 363 -7.96 59.19 30.35
C GLU A 363 -7.31 59.28 31.74
N ASN A 364 -7.53 60.37 32.48
CA ASN A 364 -6.89 60.64 33.78
C ASN A 364 -5.34 60.50 33.78
N LYS A 365 -4.67 61.02 32.74
CA LYS A 365 -3.21 60.96 32.50
C LYS A 365 -2.65 59.55 32.19
N ALA A 366 -3.42 58.48 32.32
CA ALA A 366 -3.04 57.13 31.87
C ALA A 366 -3.54 56.86 30.44
N GLN A 367 -2.92 55.90 29.74
CA GLN A 367 -3.45 55.43 28.46
C GLN A 367 -4.80 54.75 28.69
N LYS A 368 -5.79 55.08 27.86
CA LYS A 368 -7.13 54.51 27.94
C LYS A 368 -7.09 53.04 27.55
N VAL A 369 -7.47 52.17 28.49
CA VAL A 369 -7.66 50.73 28.28
C VAL A 369 -9.15 50.45 28.40
N THR A 370 -9.75 49.78 27.42
CA THR A 370 -11.20 49.53 27.41
C THR A 370 -11.52 48.20 26.76
N LYS A 371 -12.56 47.51 27.26
CA LYS A 371 -13.09 46.28 26.67
C LYS A 371 -13.59 46.56 25.25
N GLY A 372 -13.23 45.70 24.31
CA GLY A 372 -13.68 45.80 22.93
C GLY A 372 -13.52 44.48 22.19
N TYR A 373 -13.76 44.54 20.88
CA TYR A 373 -13.65 43.37 20.02
C TYR A 373 -12.69 43.67 18.88
N ILE A 374 -11.81 42.73 18.58
CA ILE A 374 -10.98 42.74 17.38
C ILE A 374 -11.28 41.49 16.56
N SER A 375 -11.24 41.65 15.25
CA SER A 375 -11.41 40.55 14.31
C SER A 375 -10.15 39.68 14.25
N GLU A 376 -10.26 38.37 14.02
CA GLU A 376 -9.12 37.44 13.99
C GLU A 376 -8.22 37.57 12.75
N ASP A 377 -8.55 38.42 11.77
CA ASP A 377 -7.63 38.65 10.65
C ASP A 377 -6.30 39.24 11.16
N SER A 378 -5.18 38.67 10.72
CA SER A 378 -3.83 39.11 11.12
C SER A 378 -3.50 38.91 12.62
N LEU A 379 -4.11 37.91 13.26
CA LEU A 379 -3.80 37.43 14.60
C LEU A 379 -3.28 35.98 14.55
N SER A 380 -2.36 35.63 15.45
CA SER A 380 -2.15 34.24 15.88
C SER A 380 -3.14 33.93 16.99
N VAL A 381 -3.89 32.83 16.90
CA VAL A 381 -4.90 32.43 17.91
C VAL A 381 -4.72 30.95 18.26
N GLU A 382 -4.54 30.64 19.54
CA GLU A 382 -4.40 29.29 20.09
C GLU A 382 -5.55 28.99 21.06
N ARG A 383 -6.33 27.93 20.81
CA ARG A 383 -7.51 27.59 21.63
C ARG A 383 -7.14 26.57 22.70
N TYR A 384 -7.60 26.78 23.93
CA TYR A 384 -7.35 25.87 25.06
C TYR A 384 -8.62 25.61 25.86
N GLN A 385 -8.64 24.51 26.61
CA GLN A 385 -9.74 24.16 27.51
C GLN A 385 -9.26 24.17 28.96
N ILE A 386 -10.06 24.79 29.83
CA ILE A 386 -9.87 24.73 31.27
C ILE A 386 -10.65 23.50 31.74
N VAL A 387 -9.96 22.51 32.29
CA VAL A 387 -10.58 21.33 32.90
C VAL A 387 -10.63 21.56 34.40
N ASP A 388 -11.79 21.33 35.01
CA ASP A 388 -12.04 21.58 36.42
C ASP A 388 -11.11 20.72 37.29
N GLY A 389 -10.28 21.37 38.10
CA GLY A 389 -9.04 20.82 38.66
C GLY A 389 -8.97 20.81 40.19
N SER A 390 -10.11 20.79 40.87
CA SER A 390 -10.21 21.04 42.32
C SER A 390 -9.78 19.89 43.24
N SER A 391 -9.18 18.81 42.75
CA SER A 391 -8.82 17.66 43.63
C SER A 391 -7.46 16.99 43.37
N LEU A 392 -6.64 17.47 42.43
CA LEU A 392 -5.36 16.84 42.10
C LEU A 392 -4.18 17.70 42.55
N GLU A 393 -3.79 17.57 43.83
CA GLU A 393 -2.48 18.04 44.30
C GLU A 393 -1.37 17.36 43.49
N ILE A 394 -0.68 18.08 42.60
CA ILE A 394 0.45 17.55 41.82
C ILE A 394 1.73 18.18 42.36
N TYR A 395 2.61 17.34 42.90
CA TYR A 395 3.93 17.72 43.38
C TYR A 395 4.95 16.62 43.06
N SER A 396 6.23 17.00 42.99
CA SER A 396 7.32 16.07 42.71
C SER A 396 7.40 14.98 43.78
N GLY A 397 7.41 13.71 43.39
CA GLY A 397 7.42 12.57 44.30
C GLY A 397 6.06 11.97 44.64
N LYS A 398 4.93 12.55 44.18
CA LYS A 398 3.60 11.98 44.43
C LYS A 398 3.43 10.66 43.65
N VAL A 399 3.07 9.60 44.38
CA VAL A 399 2.78 8.28 43.84
C VAL A 399 1.45 8.30 43.09
N ILE A 400 1.48 7.78 41.86
CA ILE A 400 0.33 7.66 40.96
C ILE A 400 -0.22 6.24 41.07
N GLU A 401 0.62 5.24 40.79
CA GLU A 401 0.28 3.82 40.82
C GLU A 401 1.54 2.97 40.99
N ASP A 402 1.39 1.75 41.50
CA ASP A 402 2.48 0.77 41.57
C ASP A 402 2.60 0.03 40.23
N ILE A 403 3.82 -0.15 39.76
CA ILE A 403 4.14 -0.70 38.43
C ILE A 403 5.24 -1.76 38.50
N SER A 404 5.25 -2.64 37.52
CA SER A 404 6.40 -3.50 37.20
C SER A 404 7.13 -2.90 36.01
N PHE A 405 8.46 -2.88 36.06
CA PHE A 405 9.28 -2.34 34.98
C PHE A 405 10.54 -3.19 34.78
N GLU A 406 11.07 -3.15 33.56
CA GLU A 406 12.29 -3.82 33.15
C GLU A 406 13.33 -2.80 32.71
N ILE A 407 14.56 -2.94 33.19
CA ILE A 407 15.69 -2.13 32.74
C ILE A 407 16.15 -2.68 31.38
N LYS A 408 16.45 -1.80 30.42
CA LYS A 408 16.69 -2.21 29.04
C LYS A 408 18.02 -3.00 28.92
N PRO A 409 18.03 -4.18 28.29
CA PRO A 409 19.16 -5.13 28.36
C PRO A 409 20.47 -4.72 27.66
N ILE A 410 20.53 -3.56 26.99
CA ILE A 410 21.73 -3.07 26.28
C ILE A 410 22.00 -1.57 26.59
N ASP A 411 21.12 -0.91 27.35
CA ASP A 411 21.20 0.53 27.57
C ASP A 411 21.59 0.82 29.03
N TYR A 412 22.50 1.77 29.19
CA TYR A 412 22.73 2.41 30.47
C TYR A 412 21.48 3.21 30.86
N THR A 413 21.01 3.07 32.10
CA THR A 413 19.85 3.83 32.60
C THR A 413 20.33 4.92 33.55
N ASN A 414 19.89 6.17 33.34
CA ASN A 414 20.22 7.24 34.27
C ASN A 414 19.35 7.10 35.50
N ILE A 415 20.00 7.15 36.65
CA ILE A 415 19.35 7.14 37.96
C ILE A 415 19.68 8.43 38.70
N TYR A 416 18.70 8.93 39.43
CA TYR A 416 18.75 10.23 40.09
C TYR A 416 18.50 10.07 41.59
N THR A 417 18.98 11.05 42.37
CA THR A 417 18.75 11.10 43.83
C THR A 417 17.34 11.55 44.23
N SER A 418 16.65 12.29 43.35
CA SER A 418 15.29 12.79 43.52
C SER A 418 14.63 12.99 42.15
N PRO A 419 13.28 13.03 42.07
CA PRO A 419 12.54 13.26 40.83
C PRO A 419 12.51 14.76 40.44
N GLU A 420 13.65 15.43 40.56
CA GLU A 420 13.81 16.87 40.33
C GLU A 420 14.89 17.13 39.29
N THR A 421 14.75 18.24 38.57
CA THR A 421 15.68 18.61 37.48
C THR A 421 17.12 18.83 37.94
N LYS A 422 17.34 19.16 39.22
CA LYS A 422 18.65 19.44 39.83
C LYS A 422 19.28 18.25 40.56
N ALA A 423 18.65 17.07 40.51
CA ALA A 423 19.12 15.88 41.21
C ALA A 423 20.49 15.39 40.70
N GLN A 424 21.31 14.83 41.58
CA GLN A 424 22.56 14.18 41.18
C GLN A 424 22.24 12.92 40.37
N MET A 425 22.96 12.71 39.26
CA MET A 425 22.76 11.56 38.37
C MET A 425 23.91 10.56 38.47
N ALA A 426 23.60 9.28 38.35
CA ALA A 426 24.55 8.21 38.14
C ALA A 426 24.00 7.23 37.09
N THR A 427 24.86 6.32 36.63
CA THR A 427 24.52 5.40 35.56
C THR A 427 24.41 3.97 36.10
N LEU A 428 23.29 3.31 35.84
CA LEU A 428 23.07 1.91 36.17
C LEU A 428 23.33 1.03 34.93
N LEU A 429 24.19 0.02 35.10
CA LEU A 429 24.56 -0.93 34.05
C LEU A 429 23.96 -2.32 34.33
N GLU A 430 23.29 -2.88 33.33
CA GLU A 430 22.78 -4.24 33.34
C GLU A 430 23.53 -5.13 32.34
N MET A 431 24.05 -6.27 32.80
CA MET A 431 24.72 -7.25 31.96
C MET A 431 23.86 -8.51 31.84
N GLY A 432 23.00 -8.54 30.82
CA GLY A 432 22.53 -9.78 30.19
C GLY A 432 21.43 -10.58 30.91
N LYS A 433 20.54 -9.96 31.69
CA LYS A 433 19.30 -10.62 32.16
C LYS A 433 18.12 -9.65 32.14
N ASN A 434 16.97 -10.10 31.65
CA ASN A 434 15.70 -9.41 31.72
C ASN A 434 15.09 -9.63 33.12
N VAL A 435 15.40 -8.74 34.07
CA VAL A 435 14.88 -8.81 35.43
C VAL A 435 13.76 -7.79 35.59
N GLN A 436 12.59 -8.26 36.02
CA GLN A 436 11.44 -7.41 36.33
C GLN A 436 11.56 -6.88 37.76
N TYR A 437 11.50 -5.55 37.89
CA TYR A 437 11.56 -4.84 39.16
C TYR A 437 10.20 -4.24 39.49
N LYS A 438 9.89 -4.15 40.79
CA LYS A 438 8.70 -3.43 41.27
C LYS A 438 9.08 -2.01 41.67
N GLY A 439 8.27 -1.05 41.28
CA GLY A 439 8.42 0.35 41.67
C GLY A 439 7.07 1.06 41.67
N SER A 440 7.11 2.35 41.94
CA SER A 440 5.93 3.21 41.87
C SER A 440 6.13 4.26 40.79
N LEU A 441 5.13 4.45 39.93
CA LEU A 441 5.05 5.57 39.02
C LEU A 441 4.73 6.82 39.84
N ILE A 442 5.53 7.86 39.68
CA ILE A 442 5.42 9.11 40.42
C ILE A 442 5.46 10.31 39.46
N TYR A 443 4.98 11.47 39.92
CA TYR A 443 5.26 12.73 39.25
C TYR A 443 6.67 13.22 39.55
N GLY A 444 7.38 13.75 38.55
CA GLY A 444 8.68 14.40 38.73
C GLY A 444 8.93 15.48 37.68
N GLU A 445 9.84 16.39 37.98
CA GLU A 445 10.13 17.54 37.10
C GLU A 445 10.79 17.09 35.79
N VAL A 446 10.36 17.67 34.66
CA VAL A 446 10.77 17.21 33.31
C VAL A 446 11.92 18.03 32.75
N TYR A 447 12.82 17.40 31.98
CA TYR A 447 13.88 18.08 31.22
C TYR A 447 13.78 17.92 29.70
N ASP A 448 12.88 17.08 29.14
CA ASP A 448 12.75 16.97 27.68
C ASP A 448 11.36 16.57 27.16
N THR A 449 11.14 16.89 25.89
CA THR A 449 9.87 17.14 25.19
C THR A 449 9.00 15.92 24.90
N GLY A 450 7.69 16.03 25.13
CA GLY A 450 6.71 15.03 24.70
C GLY A 450 5.36 15.17 25.40
N ASN A 451 5.27 14.82 26.69
CA ASN A 451 4.03 14.80 27.47
C ASN A 451 4.30 15.27 28.90
N TYR A 452 3.76 16.43 29.29
CA TYR A 452 3.91 17.00 30.63
C TYR A 452 2.64 17.75 31.06
N ILE A 453 2.44 17.86 32.37
CA ILE A 453 1.40 18.68 32.99
C ILE A 453 2.04 19.85 33.73
N LYS A 454 1.38 21.02 33.75
CA LYS A 454 1.86 22.20 34.47
C LYS A 454 1.00 22.44 35.70
N ASN A 455 1.64 22.67 36.84
CA ASN A 455 0.92 23.23 37.99
C ASN A 455 0.65 24.73 37.80
N GLU A 456 -0.11 25.34 38.71
CA GLU A 456 -0.44 26.77 38.71
C GLU A 456 0.80 27.69 38.60
N ASN A 457 1.95 27.22 39.09
CA ASN A 457 3.23 27.94 39.06
C ASN A 457 4.03 27.72 37.76
N GLY A 458 3.47 27.00 36.78
CA GLY A 458 4.10 26.72 35.49
C GLY A 458 5.21 25.65 35.52
N VAL A 459 5.40 24.96 36.65
CA VAL A 459 6.37 23.87 36.79
C VAL A 459 5.84 22.64 36.07
N GLN A 460 6.68 22.08 35.18
CA GLN A 460 6.33 20.93 34.36
C GLN A 460 6.62 19.62 35.08
N TYR A 461 5.61 18.77 35.19
CA TYR A 461 5.71 17.42 35.74
C TYR A 461 5.45 16.38 34.65
N GLY A 462 6.18 15.28 34.75
CA GLY A 462 6.07 14.11 33.88
C GLY A 462 6.26 12.84 34.70
N TYR A 463 6.26 11.69 34.03
CA TYR A 463 6.29 10.41 34.69
C TYR A 463 7.72 9.96 35.05
N TRP A 464 7.91 9.66 36.32
CA TRP A 464 9.13 9.11 36.90
C TRP A 464 8.82 7.79 37.62
N ILE A 465 9.85 7.02 37.90
CA ILE A 465 9.75 5.75 38.62
C ILE A 465 10.60 5.85 39.87
N LYS A 466 10.02 5.48 41.01
CA LYS A 466 10.71 5.28 42.27
C LYS A 466 10.79 3.79 42.57
N ALA A 467 11.98 3.26 42.78
CA ALA A 467 12.17 1.85 43.11
C ALA A 467 13.32 1.65 44.10
N GLU A 468 13.23 0.60 44.92
CA GLU A 468 14.34 0.12 45.75
C GLU A 468 14.92 -1.14 45.12
N ILE A 469 16.19 -1.09 44.71
CA ILE A 469 16.85 -2.22 44.06
C ILE A 469 18.22 -2.51 44.69
N PRO A 470 18.65 -3.79 44.71
CA PRO A 470 20.00 -4.16 45.12
C PRO A 470 21.00 -3.81 44.01
N VAL A 471 22.06 -3.08 44.36
CA VAL A 471 23.15 -2.69 43.44
C VAL A 471 24.52 -3.02 44.03
N TRP A 472 25.51 -3.18 43.16
CA TRP A 472 26.91 -3.38 43.52
C TRP A 472 27.71 -2.11 43.22
N ALA A 473 28.52 -1.62 44.18
CA ALA A 473 29.37 -0.42 44.04
C ALA A 473 30.83 -0.65 44.48
N LYS A 474 31.80 -0.03 43.79
CA LYS A 474 33.24 -0.11 44.12
C LYS A 474 33.56 0.77 45.34
N SER A 475 34.25 0.23 46.34
CA SER A 475 34.38 0.84 47.67
C SER A 475 35.33 2.04 47.73
N ASP A 476 34.78 3.26 47.79
CA ASP A 476 35.21 4.39 48.65
C ASP A 476 34.31 5.63 48.47
N CYS A 477 33.00 5.42 48.43
CA CYS A 477 32.02 6.45 48.16
C CYS A 477 31.02 6.58 49.30
N LYS A 478 31.01 7.74 49.98
CA LYS A 478 30.05 8.06 51.07
C LYS A 478 28.67 8.53 50.55
N GLY A 479 28.42 8.55 49.24
CA GLY A 479 27.18 9.05 48.60
C GLY A 479 26.95 8.52 47.17
N PHE A 480 26.15 9.22 46.36
CA PHE A 480 25.98 8.96 44.91
C PHE A 480 27.29 9.31 44.20
N CYS A 481 27.98 8.32 43.63
CA CYS A 481 29.27 8.53 42.95
C CYS A 481 29.10 8.64 41.43
N SER A 482 29.91 9.50 40.83
CA SER A 482 29.75 10.02 39.46
C SER A 482 30.11 9.06 38.33
N GLU A 483 30.31 7.76 38.59
CA GLU A 483 30.78 6.86 37.54
C GLU A 483 29.76 5.74 37.27
N TYR A 484 29.67 4.59 37.97
CA TYR A 484 28.69 3.54 37.58
C TYR A 484 28.26 2.63 38.74
N PHE A 485 26.99 2.18 38.73
CA PHE A 485 26.46 1.08 39.56
C PHE A 485 26.19 -0.15 38.68
N SER A 486 26.40 -1.36 39.22
CA SER A 486 26.14 -2.63 38.51
C SER A 486 25.06 -3.45 39.18
N LEU A 487 24.18 -4.07 38.38
CA LEU A 487 23.18 -5.04 38.85
C LEU A 487 23.78 -6.44 39.09
N SER A 488 25.02 -6.66 38.68
CA SER A 488 25.75 -7.92 38.86
C SER A 488 27.01 -7.75 39.72
N LYS A 489 27.40 -8.81 40.44
CA LYS A 489 28.58 -8.84 41.30
C LYS A 489 29.88 -8.74 40.47
N GLY A 490 30.60 -7.63 40.62
CA GLY A 490 31.95 -7.43 40.07
C GLY A 490 33.04 -7.55 41.12
N ASP A 491 34.26 -7.91 40.72
CA ASP A 491 35.41 -8.00 41.63
C ASP A 491 35.73 -6.63 42.27
N GLY A 492 35.71 -6.57 43.60
CA GLY A 492 35.93 -5.34 44.38
C GLY A 492 34.68 -4.48 44.63
N TYR A 493 33.48 -4.96 44.30
CA TYR A 493 32.21 -4.27 44.57
C TYR A 493 31.54 -4.82 45.84
N LYS A 494 30.87 -3.94 46.61
CA LYS A 494 30.02 -4.29 47.76
C LYS A 494 28.54 -4.11 47.41
N GLU A 495 27.71 -5.03 47.90
CA GLU A 495 26.26 -4.98 47.75
C GLU A 495 25.64 -3.88 48.64
N LYS A 496 24.68 -3.13 48.08
CA LYS A 496 23.95 -2.07 48.76
C LYS A 496 22.55 -1.95 48.16
N THR A 497 21.54 -1.70 48.99
CA THR A 497 20.21 -1.31 48.50
C THR A 497 20.19 0.18 48.17
N LEU A 498 19.69 0.53 46.98
CA LEU A 498 19.61 1.91 46.51
C LEU A 498 18.16 2.25 46.14
N THR A 499 17.63 3.31 46.74
CA THR A 499 16.41 3.96 46.25
C THR A 499 16.79 4.79 45.04
N LEU A 500 16.33 4.39 43.86
CA LEU A 500 16.58 5.11 42.61
C LEU A 500 15.33 5.83 42.14
N TYR A 501 15.56 6.96 41.47
CA TYR A 501 14.58 7.63 40.64
C TYR A 501 15.05 7.54 39.20
N THR A 502 14.21 7.10 38.28
CA THR A 502 14.53 7.12 36.84
C THR A 502 13.33 7.61 36.05
N ARG A 503 13.55 8.11 34.84
CA ARG A 503 12.46 8.60 33.99
C ARG A 503 11.70 7.41 33.43
N ALA A 504 10.37 7.49 33.39
CA ALA A 504 9.55 6.39 32.88
C ALA A 504 9.86 6.02 31.42
N SER A 505 10.37 6.97 30.63
CA SER A 505 10.82 6.76 29.23
C SER A 505 12.12 5.96 29.10
N GLU A 506 12.93 5.88 30.16
CA GLU A 506 14.24 5.24 30.11
C GLU A 506 14.18 3.73 30.39
N VAL A 507 13.08 3.23 30.96
CA VAL A 507 12.85 1.80 31.22
C VAL A 507 11.66 1.27 30.39
N ASN A 508 11.47 -0.04 30.38
CA ASN A 508 10.30 -0.66 29.76
C ASN A 508 9.20 -0.89 30.81
N ILE A 509 7.98 -0.41 30.56
CA ILE A 509 6.83 -0.56 31.47
C ILE A 509 5.73 -1.30 30.71
N ASP A 510 5.27 -2.43 31.26
CA ASP A 510 4.15 -3.16 30.67
C ASP A 510 2.87 -2.32 30.76
N ASN A 511 2.15 -2.17 29.64
CA ASN A 511 0.97 -1.30 29.50
C ASN A 511 1.21 0.19 29.80
N TYR A 512 2.21 0.81 29.16
CA TYR A 512 2.42 2.26 29.23
C TYR A 512 1.15 3.04 28.83
N PRO A 513 0.50 3.79 29.74
CA PRO A 513 -0.68 4.56 29.39
C PRO A 513 -0.27 5.81 28.60
N ASN A 514 -0.75 5.98 27.37
CA ASN A 514 -0.79 7.29 26.70
C ASN A 514 -1.87 8.19 27.34
N LYS A 515 -1.75 8.45 28.65
CA LYS A 515 -2.76 9.17 29.45
C LYS A 515 -2.70 10.71 29.30
N PHE A 516 -1.66 11.27 28.68
CA PHE A 516 -1.56 12.71 28.46
C PHE A 516 -1.57 13.07 26.97
N LYS A 517 -2.37 14.07 26.61
CA LYS A 517 -2.11 14.95 25.46
C LYS A 517 -1.26 16.13 25.97
N SER A 518 -0.36 16.64 25.15
CA SER A 518 0.55 17.72 25.52
C SER A 518 -0.21 18.94 26.11
N GLU A 519 0.29 19.47 27.24
CA GLU A 519 0.02 20.83 27.76
C GLU A 519 -1.31 21.10 28.52
N GLN A 520 -1.69 20.20 29.44
CA GLN A 520 -2.71 20.52 30.46
C GLN A 520 -2.17 21.43 31.57
N ILE A 521 -2.95 22.44 31.97
CA ILE A 521 -2.69 23.37 33.09
C ILE A 521 -3.87 23.27 34.08
N LEU A 522 -3.59 23.20 35.38
CA LEU A 522 -4.61 23.13 36.44
C LEU A 522 -4.63 24.42 37.27
N GLY A 523 -5.83 24.98 37.54
CA GLY A 523 -6.13 25.82 38.71
C GLY A 523 -6.59 27.29 38.49
N ALA A 524 -7.79 27.62 38.98
CA ALA A 524 -8.14 28.88 39.70
C ALA A 524 -9.56 28.80 40.34
N GLU A 525 -9.69 29.17 41.63
CA GLU A 525 -10.97 29.31 42.37
C GLU A 525 -11.77 30.54 41.91
N THR A 526 -13.11 30.46 41.94
CA THR A 526 -13.98 31.63 42.10
C THR A 526 -15.06 31.38 43.15
N THR A 527 -15.16 32.35 44.06
CA THR A 527 -15.98 32.40 45.27
C THR A 527 -17.44 32.78 45.02
N SER A 528 -18.33 32.05 45.72
CA SER A 528 -19.58 32.47 46.41
C SER A 528 -20.82 32.97 45.63
N GLU A 529 -21.95 32.37 46.05
CA GLU A 529 -23.33 32.87 46.16
C GLU A 529 -24.21 32.94 44.89
N ASP A 530 -25.17 32.02 44.75
CA ASP A 530 -26.52 32.23 45.29
C ASP A 530 -27.38 30.95 45.30
N SER A 531 -28.49 31.02 46.02
CA SER A 531 -29.16 29.94 46.75
C SER A 531 -30.49 29.46 46.15
N SER A 532 -30.96 28.30 46.65
CA SER A 532 -32.32 27.69 46.58
C SER A 532 -32.70 26.94 45.28
N SER A 533 -33.28 25.74 45.30
CA SER A 533 -34.24 25.15 46.24
C SER A 533 -34.18 23.61 46.32
N LEU A 534 -34.31 23.11 47.56
CA LEU A 534 -34.48 21.72 47.99
C LEU A 534 -35.78 21.07 47.47
N ILE A 535 -35.77 19.75 47.22
CA ILE A 535 -36.67 18.78 47.89
C ILE A 535 -35.88 17.51 48.24
N ASN A 536 -36.12 17.06 49.47
CA ASN A 536 -35.51 15.99 50.25
C ASN A 536 -36.34 14.70 50.11
N ILE A 537 -35.71 13.53 49.98
CA ILE A 537 -36.37 12.23 50.17
C ILE A 537 -35.44 11.31 50.98
N ASP A 538 -35.23 11.65 52.25
CA ASP A 538 -35.07 10.65 53.31
C ASP A 538 -36.46 10.31 53.87
N SER A 539 -37.15 9.41 53.17
CA SER A 539 -38.23 8.63 53.75
C SER A 539 -38.42 7.38 52.90
N ILE A 540 -37.87 6.26 53.34
CA ILE A 540 -38.63 5.07 53.75
C ILE A 540 -37.64 3.92 53.96
N SER A 541 -37.65 3.45 55.18
CA SER A 541 -36.90 2.38 55.77
C SER A 541 -37.40 0.98 55.38
N GLN A 542 -36.49 0.02 55.58
CA GLN A 542 -36.71 -1.31 56.17
C GLN A 542 -37.04 -2.55 55.32
N GLU A 543 -36.23 -3.58 55.63
CA GLU A 543 -36.49 -5.03 55.75
C GLU A 543 -36.21 -5.98 54.57
N ASP A 544 -35.11 -6.74 54.77
CA ASP A 544 -34.85 -8.18 54.53
C ASP A 544 -35.86 -9.02 53.73
N ASP A 545 -35.39 -9.77 52.72
CA ASP A 545 -34.85 -11.15 52.88
C ASP A 545 -34.65 -11.81 51.49
N GLY A 546 -33.56 -12.60 51.30
CA GLY A 546 -33.57 -13.74 50.34
C GLY A 546 -32.55 -13.83 49.18
N ILE A 547 -31.30 -14.18 49.50
CA ILE A 547 -30.37 -15.14 48.82
C ILE A 547 -29.79 -14.87 47.38
N ASP A 548 -28.45 -14.80 47.38
CA ASP A 548 -27.36 -15.16 46.43
C ASP A 548 -27.51 -15.07 44.89
N TRP A 549 -26.63 -14.25 44.30
CA TRP A 549 -25.77 -14.69 43.18
C TRP A 549 -24.33 -14.20 43.39
N VAL A 550 -23.38 -15.14 43.27
CA VAL A 550 -21.95 -14.89 43.16
C VAL A 550 -21.65 -14.13 41.87
N SER A 551 -21.00 -12.97 41.96
CA SER A 551 -20.24 -12.41 40.84
C SER A 551 -18.95 -11.77 41.32
N ILE A 552 -17.87 -12.25 40.71
CA ILE A 552 -16.47 -11.83 40.85
C ILE A 552 -16.36 -10.31 40.80
N SER A 553 -15.75 -9.73 41.84
CA SER A 553 -15.36 -8.33 41.88
C SER A 553 -14.25 -8.05 40.87
N SER A 554 -14.60 -7.49 39.71
CA SER A 554 -13.65 -6.74 38.89
C SER A 554 -13.39 -5.39 39.54
N GLN A 555 -12.12 -5.13 39.82
CA GLN A 555 -11.63 -3.93 40.49
C GLN A 555 -11.95 -2.64 39.73
N LEU A 556 -12.12 -1.58 40.51
CA LEU A 556 -12.49 -0.22 40.14
C LEU A 556 -11.67 0.33 38.96
N GLY A 557 -12.33 0.49 37.82
CA GLY A 557 -12.14 1.62 36.92
C GLY A 557 -13.42 2.41 36.94
N THR A 558 -13.33 3.74 37.05
CA THR A 558 -14.48 4.64 36.83
C THR A 558 -15.11 4.31 35.48
N THR A 559 -16.27 3.66 35.49
CA THR A 559 -17.08 3.45 34.30
C THR A 559 -17.63 4.79 33.87
N GLU A 560 -17.09 5.37 32.79
CA GLU A 560 -17.97 6.18 31.94
C GLU A 560 -19.15 5.28 31.58
N ASP A 561 -20.38 5.68 31.95
CA ASP A 561 -21.58 4.93 31.61
C ASP A 561 -21.67 4.83 30.09
N VAL A 562 -21.29 3.67 29.54
CA VAL A 562 -21.52 3.36 28.14
C VAL A 562 -23.02 3.19 27.98
N SER A 563 -23.68 4.21 27.42
CA SER A 563 -25.10 4.14 27.09
C SER A 563 -25.33 2.97 26.13
N LYS A 564 -25.95 1.89 26.63
CA LYS A 564 -26.38 0.75 25.84
C LYS A 564 -27.80 0.99 25.36
N ASP A 565 -27.99 1.03 24.05
CA ASP A 565 -29.30 1.15 23.45
C ASP A 565 -29.70 -0.18 22.79
N VAL A 566 -30.99 -0.52 22.87
CA VAL A 566 -31.53 -1.74 22.29
C VAL A 566 -32.52 -1.38 21.21
N VAL A 567 -32.14 -1.62 19.96
CA VAL A 567 -32.92 -1.21 18.78
C VAL A 567 -33.64 -2.41 18.16
N ALA A 568 -34.87 -2.19 17.70
CA ALA A 568 -35.63 -3.20 16.99
C ALA A 568 -35.34 -3.12 15.48
N PHE A 569 -35.38 -4.27 14.79
CA PHE A 569 -35.36 -4.29 13.33
C PHE A 569 -36.60 -3.58 12.76
N PRO A 570 -36.50 -2.98 11.55
CA PRO A 570 -37.65 -2.37 10.88
C PRO A 570 -38.83 -3.34 10.75
N GLU A 571 -40.07 -2.84 10.85
CA GLU A 571 -41.26 -3.68 10.64
C GLU A 571 -41.32 -4.29 9.23
N SER A 572 -40.70 -3.62 8.26
CA SER A 572 -40.55 -4.09 6.87
C SER A 572 -39.45 -5.14 6.67
N ALA A 573 -38.70 -5.51 7.72
CA ALA A 573 -37.57 -6.43 7.60
C ALA A 573 -38.05 -7.84 7.20
N GLN A 574 -37.40 -8.42 6.19
CA GLN A 574 -37.74 -9.75 5.68
C GLN A 574 -37.33 -10.85 6.66
N LYS A 575 -36.27 -10.63 7.45
CA LYS A 575 -35.71 -11.60 8.40
C LYS A 575 -35.28 -12.91 7.72
N ILE A 576 -34.82 -12.79 6.48
CA ILE A 576 -34.27 -13.90 5.69
C ILE A 576 -32.74 -13.75 5.71
N ALA A 577 -32.05 -14.85 6.05
CA ALA A 577 -30.60 -14.90 6.06
C ALA A 577 -30.07 -15.88 5.01
N MET A 578 -29.04 -15.46 4.27
CA MET A 578 -28.19 -16.37 3.49
C MET A 578 -27.05 -16.81 4.39
N VAL A 579 -26.80 -18.11 4.52
CA VAL A 579 -25.75 -18.63 5.41
C VAL A 579 -24.65 -19.30 4.61
N ASN A 580 -23.42 -19.26 5.11
CA ASN A 580 -22.33 -19.99 4.45
C ASN A 580 -22.18 -21.42 5.00
N SER A 581 -21.30 -22.22 4.39
CA SER A 581 -21.16 -23.64 4.75
C SER A 581 -20.60 -23.83 6.17
N ALA A 582 -19.75 -22.91 6.64
CA ALA A 582 -19.24 -22.91 8.02
C ALA A 582 -20.36 -22.64 9.04
N MET A 583 -21.30 -21.74 8.71
CA MET A 583 -22.47 -21.47 9.53
C MET A 583 -23.40 -22.68 9.67
N LEU A 584 -23.58 -23.46 8.59
CA LEU A 584 -24.35 -24.71 8.68
C LEU A 584 -23.71 -25.73 9.62
N THR A 585 -22.38 -25.81 9.60
CA THR A 585 -21.63 -26.68 10.52
C THR A 585 -21.86 -26.25 11.97
N LEU A 586 -21.83 -24.95 12.25
CA LEU A 586 -22.13 -24.39 13.58
C LEU A 586 -23.56 -24.75 14.03
N LEU A 587 -24.53 -24.65 13.12
CA LEU A 587 -25.93 -25.00 13.38
C LEU A 587 -26.20 -26.51 13.36
N GLY A 588 -25.20 -27.35 13.07
CA GLY A 588 -25.38 -28.80 12.93
C GLY A 588 -26.36 -29.20 11.82
N LEU A 589 -26.48 -28.39 10.76
CA LEU A 589 -27.40 -28.62 9.64
C LEU A 589 -26.63 -29.08 8.38
N SER A 590 -27.25 -29.96 7.59
CA SER A 590 -26.75 -30.26 6.25
C SER A 590 -27.26 -29.23 5.22
N VAL A 591 -26.53 -29.04 4.11
CA VAL A 591 -26.97 -28.16 3.00
C VAL A 591 -28.37 -28.52 2.53
N ASN A 592 -28.75 -29.81 2.59
CA ASN A 592 -30.04 -30.25 2.13
C ASN A 592 -31.21 -29.87 3.05
N GLU A 593 -30.95 -29.78 4.35
CA GLU A 593 -31.95 -29.54 5.40
C GLU A 593 -31.98 -28.08 5.87
N ALA A 594 -31.01 -27.26 5.41
CA ALA A 594 -30.83 -25.89 5.85
C ALA A 594 -32.00 -24.95 5.50
N GLN A 595 -32.58 -25.10 4.30
CA GLN A 595 -33.57 -24.16 3.80
C GLN A 595 -34.86 -24.19 4.64
N GLY A 596 -35.31 -23.02 5.09
CA GLY A 596 -36.52 -22.87 5.91
C GLY A 596 -36.34 -23.16 7.40
N LYS A 597 -35.14 -23.56 7.85
CA LYS A 597 -34.80 -23.59 9.28
C LYS A 597 -34.53 -22.18 9.78
N SER A 598 -34.72 -21.94 11.07
CA SER A 598 -34.44 -20.65 11.69
C SER A 598 -33.43 -20.75 12.82
N PHE A 599 -32.76 -19.64 13.10
CA PHE A 599 -31.85 -19.46 14.24
C PHE A 599 -32.10 -18.08 14.84
N GLU A 600 -31.74 -17.91 16.12
CA GLU A 600 -31.89 -16.64 16.81
C GLU A 600 -30.56 -15.89 16.82
N ALA A 601 -30.60 -14.59 16.53
CA ALA A 601 -29.42 -13.75 16.43
C ALA A 601 -29.65 -12.38 17.08
N THR A 602 -28.64 -11.91 17.80
CA THR A 602 -28.54 -10.56 18.37
C THR A 602 -27.36 -9.87 17.71
N ILE A 603 -27.59 -8.76 16.99
CA ILE A 603 -26.54 -8.02 16.26
C ILE A 603 -25.99 -6.91 17.16
N ILE A 604 -24.66 -6.75 17.20
CA ILE A 604 -23.97 -5.73 17.99
C ILE A 604 -23.36 -4.71 17.03
N PHE A 605 -23.97 -3.54 16.93
CA PHE A 605 -23.56 -2.51 15.98
C PHE A 605 -22.35 -1.72 16.49
N ASP A 606 -21.43 -1.41 15.57
CA ASP A 606 -20.31 -0.49 15.83
C ASP A 606 -20.84 0.93 16.03
N SER A 607 -20.27 1.66 16.99
CA SER A 607 -20.66 3.04 17.30
C SER A 607 -20.55 3.97 16.08
N LYS A 608 -19.60 3.72 15.17
CA LYS A 608 -19.38 4.50 13.94
C LYS A 608 -20.53 4.45 12.94
N LEU A 609 -21.42 3.47 13.07
CA LEU A 609 -22.64 3.37 12.26
C LEU A 609 -23.67 4.44 12.62
N PHE A 610 -23.49 5.07 13.80
CA PHE A 610 -24.33 6.13 14.33
C PHE A 610 -23.49 7.41 14.50
N ASP A 611 -24.09 8.59 14.33
CA ASP A 611 -23.41 9.87 14.56
C ASP A 611 -23.31 10.20 16.07
N LYS A 612 -22.90 9.22 16.90
CA LYS A 612 -22.77 9.33 18.36
C LYS A 612 -21.49 8.64 18.85
N ALA A 613 -20.69 9.34 19.67
CA ALA A 613 -19.50 8.78 20.29
C ALA A 613 -19.84 7.93 21.54
N ASN A 614 -19.04 6.91 21.84
CA ASN A 614 -19.18 6.02 23.01
C ASN A 614 -20.59 5.40 23.19
N TYR A 615 -21.15 4.92 22.08
CA TYR A 615 -22.51 4.40 21.99
C TYR A 615 -22.50 2.94 21.51
N ILE A 616 -22.98 1.99 22.32
CA ILE A 616 -23.11 0.58 21.92
C ILE A 616 -24.59 0.30 21.67
N VAL A 617 -24.91 -0.17 20.47
CA VAL A 617 -26.28 -0.53 20.08
C VAL A 617 -26.36 -2.03 19.86
N GLU A 618 -27.29 -2.69 20.55
CA GLU A 618 -27.62 -4.09 20.32
C GLU A 618 -29.00 -4.21 19.69
N SER A 619 -29.19 -5.18 18.79
CA SER A 619 -30.52 -5.49 18.28
C SER A 619 -31.31 -6.29 19.31
N LYS A 620 -32.65 -6.23 19.25
CA LYS A 620 -33.46 -7.26 19.94
C LYS A 620 -33.13 -8.65 19.38
N PRO A 621 -33.09 -9.70 20.22
CA PRO A 621 -32.96 -11.08 19.74
C PRO A 621 -34.04 -11.38 18.70
N THR A 622 -33.61 -11.79 17.51
CA THR A 622 -34.51 -11.94 16.35
C THR A 622 -34.27 -13.28 15.67
N SER A 623 -35.37 -13.98 15.34
CA SER A 623 -35.30 -15.23 14.60
C SER A 623 -35.21 -14.97 13.10
N PHE A 624 -34.14 -15.45 12.47
CA PHE A 624 -33.92 -15.37 11.03
C PHE A 624 -34.17 -16.73 10.37
N VAL A 625 -34.82 -16.72 9.21
CA VAL A 625 -35.06 -17.93 8.41
C VAL A 625 -33.98 -18.06 7.34
N ILE A 626 -33.41 -19.26 7.20
CA ILE A 626 -32.39 -19.56 6.19
C ILE A 626 -33.05 -19.62 4.81
N GLY A 627 -32.81 -18.60 4.00
CA GLY A 627 -33.32 -18.49 2.62
C GLY A 627 -32.44 -19.22 1.59
N GLY A 628 -31.14 -19.30 1.86
CA GLY A 628 -30.19 -19.97 0.98
C GLY A 628 -28.81 -20.16 1.58
N VAL A 629 -27.97 -20.93 0.88
CA VAL A 629 -26.64 -21.34 1.32
C VAL A 629 -25.59 -20.92 0.29
N VAL A 630 -24.58 -20.18 0.71
CA VAL A 630 -23.43 -19.79 -0.12
C VAL A 630 -22.20 -20.66 0.15
N SER A 631 -21.32 -20.79 -0.84
CA SER A 631 -20.22 -21.75 -0.86
C SER A 631 -18.98 -21.38 -0.02
N ASP A 632 -19.00 -20.27 0.71
CA ASP A 632 -17.86 -19.90 1.56
C ASP A 632 -17.80 -20.79 2.83
N SER A 633 -16.58 -21.17 3.22
CA SER A 633 -16.31 -22.07 4.34
C SER A 633 -15.26 -21.54 5.31
N LYS A 634 -14.79 -20.29 5.17
CA LYS A 634 -13.67 -19.77 5.99
C LYS A 634 -14.05 -19.54 7.45
N SER A 635 -15.21 -18.97 7.72
CA SER A 635 -15.69 -18.65 9.07
C SER A 635 -17.22 -18.64 9.09
N PRO A 636 -17.90 -19.03 10.18
CA PRO A 636 -19.36 -18.92 10.27
C PRO A 636 -19.82 -17.50 9.97
N THR A 637 -20.69 -17.34 8.98
CA THR A 637 -21.17 -16.03 8.52
C THR A 637 -22.56 -16.16 7.95
N PHE A 638 -23.39 -15.15 8.19
CA PHE A 638 -24.67 -15.00 7.52
C PHE A 638 -24.85 -13.59 6.96
N TYR A 639 -25.64 -13.49 5.88
CA TYR A 639 -25.90 -12.27 5.14
C TYR A 639 -27.39 -11.97 5.21
N ILE A 640 -27.75 -10.73 5.49
CA ILE A 640 -29.14 -10.23 5.50
C ILE A 640 -29.26 -9.05 4.53
N PRO A 641 -30.48 -8.72 4.07
CA PRO A 641 -30.69 -7.52 3.26
C PRO A 641 -30.12 -6.28 3.94
N LEU A 642 -29.48 -5.40 3.16
CA LEU A 642 -29.00 -4.12 3.68
C LEU A 642 -30.15 -3.33 4.33
N SER A 643 -31.35 -3.38 3.76
CA SER A 643 -32.56 -2.74 4.32
C SER A 643 -32.96 -3.29 5.70
N ASP A 644 -32.66 -4.57 5.97
CA ASP A 644 -33.00 -5.21 7.25
C ASP A 644 -32.03 -4.76 8.34
N ILE A 645 -30.73 -4.70 8.05
CA ILE A 645 -29.71 -4.31 9.06
C ILE A 645 -29.72 -2.81 9.37
N THR A 646 -30.25 -1.97 8.47
CA THR A 646 -30.34 -0.52 8.66
C THR A 646 -31.46 -0.18 9.64
N VAL A 647 -31.09 -0.13 10.92
CA VAL A 647 -31.99 0.22 12.02
C VAL A 647 -32.09 1.74 12.22
N ASP A 648 -33.11 2.19 12.95
CA ASP A 648 -33.34 3.62 13.17
C ASP A 648 -32.14 4.30 13.87
N GLY A 649 -31.77 5.48 13.38
CA GLY A 649 -30.59 6.23 13.84
C GLY A 649 -29.28 5.87 13.13
N MET A 650 -29.25 4.79 12.34
CA MET A 650 -28.09 4.47 11.52
C MET A 650 -28.01 5.41 10.30
N THR A 651 -26.92 6.16 10.20
CA THR A 651 -26.66 7.12 9.11
C THR A 651 -25.47 6.72 8.24
N ASN A 652 -24.63 5.82 8.76
CA ASN A 652 -23.37 5.42 8.15
C ASN A 652 -23.32 3.90 7.88
N VAL A 653 -22.48 3.49 6.94
CA VAL A 653 -22.15 2.07 6.69
C VAL A 653 -20.72 1.74 7.11
N SER A 654 -20.40 0.45 7.26
CA SER A 654 -19.09 0.02 7.76
C SER A 654 -17.98 0.19 6.72
N GLN A 655 -18.27 -0.12 5.47
CA GLN A 655 -17.31 -0.13 4.37
C GLN A 655 -18.00 0.01 3.01
N LEU A 656 -17.25 0.43 2.00
CA LEU A 656 -17.72 0.49 0.61
C LEU A 656 -16.93 -0.47 -0.27
N LYS A 657 -17.62 -1.17 -1.15
CA LYS A 657 -17.01 -1.93 -2.24
C LYS A 657 -17.32 -1.25 -3.56
N VAL A 658 -16.29 -0.73 -4.20
CA VAL A 658 -16.37 0.03 -5.45
C VAL A 658 -15.97 -0.89 -6.59
N VAL A 659 -16.84 -1.01 -7.59
CA VAL A 659 -16.58 -1.79 -8.81
C VAL A 659 -16.26 -0.82 -9.94
N VAL A 660 -15.16 -1.06 -10.64
CA VAL A 660 -14.71 -0.23 -11.77
C VAL A 660 -14.86 -0.97 -13.10
N ASN A 661 -14.86 -0.23 -14.21
CA ASN A 661 -15.04 -0.79 -15.55
C ASN A 661 -13.97 -1.84 -15.93
N SER A 662 -12.70 -1.60 -15.60
CA SER A 662 -11.58 -2.50 -15.92
C SER A 662 -10.50 -2.54 -14.83
N LYS A 663 -9.66 -3.58 -14.84
CA LYS A 663 -8.55 -3.74 -13.87
C LYS A 663 -7.60 -2.54 -13.90
N GLU A 664 -7.35 -1.98 -15.08
CA GLU A 664 -6.43 -0.86 -15.29
C GLU A 664 -6.93 0.44 -14.64
N ASP A 665 -8.25 0.56 -14.44
CA ASP A 665 -8.89 1.73 -13.86
C ASP A 665 -8.86 1.73 -12.32
N VAL A 666 -8.60 0.57 -11.71
CA VAL A 666 -8.52 0.36 -10.25
C VAL A 666 -7.57 1.34 -9.60
N LEU A 667 -6.37 1.53 -10.16
CA LEU A 667 -5.36 2.44 -9.60
C LEU A 667 -5.80 3.91 -9.65
N GLY A 668 -6.48 4.31 -10.72
CA GLY A 668 -6.96 5.68 -10.88
C GLY A 668 -8.07 6.01 -9.88
N VAL A 669 -9.06 5.12 -9.77
CA VAL A 669 -10.17 5.27 -8.82
C VAL A 669 -9.68 5.21 -7.38
N ARG A 670 -8.75 4.29 -7.07
CA ARG A 670 -8.08 4.22 -5.78
C ARG A 670 -7.48 5.56 -5.37
N ASN A 671 -6.64 6.15 -6.22
CA ASN A 671 -5.93 7.38 -5.87
C ASN A 671 -6.89 8.53 -5.58
N ASN A 672 -8.05 8.58 -6.26
CA ASN A 672 -9.10 9.56 -5.97
C ASN A 672 -9.74 9.31 -4.60
N ILE A 673 -10.02 8.05 -4.25
CA ILE A 673 -10.63 7.67 -2.98
C ILE A 673 -9.65 7.90 -1.81
N GLU A 674 -8.38 7.56 -1.99
CA GLU A 674 -7.31 7.81 -1.00
C GLU A 674 -7.05 9.31 -0.84
N GLY A 675 -7.18 10.10 -1.91
CA GLY A 675 -7.14 11.56 -1.85
C GLY A 675 -8.26 12.19 -0.99
N MET A 676 -9.37 11.46 -0.77
CA MET A 676 -10.43 11.86 0.16
C MET A 676 -10.15 11.43 1.62
N GLY A 677 -9.02 10.76 1.89
CA GLY A 677 -8.61 10.33 3.23
C GLY A 677 -9.02 8.91 3.62
N PHE A 678 -9.60 8.14 2.71
CA PHE A 678 -9.93 6.72 2.93
C PHE A 678 -8.74 5.81 2.63
N GLN A 679 -8.79 4.59 3.15
CA GLN A 679 -7.85 3.53 2.79
C GLN A 679 -8.50 2.61 1.78
N THR A 680 -7.73 2.12 0.82
CA THR A 680 -8.25 1.16 -0.14
C THR A 680 -7.42 -0.12 -0.18
N SER A 681 -8.11 -1.23 -0.46
CA SER A 681 -7.51 -2.53 -0.73
C SER A 681 -8.13 -3.11 -1.99
N SER A 682 -7.35 -3.81 -2.81
CA SER A 682 -7.89 -4.53 -3.95
C SER A 682 -7.23 -5.90 -4.12
N VAL A 683 -7.99 -6.82 -4.70
CA VAL A 683 -7.44 -8.13 -5.09
C VAL A 683 -6.40 -7.96 -6.21
N ALA A 684 -6.52 -6.90 -7.02
CA ALA A 684 -5.53 -6.55 -8.04
C ALA A 684 -4.14 -6.32 -7.46
N ASP A 685 -4.01 -5.73 -6.26
CA ASP A 685 -2.72 -5.51 -5.59
C ASP A 685 -2.01 -6.83 -5.24
N THR A 686 -2.80 -7.80 -4.77
CA THR A 686 -2.31 -9.13 -4.44
C THR A 686 -1.81 -9.83 -5.71
N VAL A 687 -2.59 -9.76 -6.80
CA VAL A 687 -2.22 -10.32 -8.10
C VAL A 687 -0.96 -9.65 -8.65
N ASP A 688 -0.85 -8.33 -8.54
CA ASP A 688 0.31 -7.57 -9.03
C ASP A 688 1.57 -7.91 -8.21
N SER A 689 1.43 -8.09 -6.90
CA SER A 689 2.50 -8.56 -6.01
C SER A 689 2.97 -9.96 -6.42
N ILE A 690 2.05 -10.90 -6.64
CA ILE A 690 2.35 -12.25 -7.13
C ILE A 690 3.06 -12.17 -8.48
N SER A 691 2.55 -11.39 -9.43
CA SER A 691 3.16 -11.24 -10.77
C SER A 691 4.58 -10.68 -10.69
N SER A 692 4.84 -9.76 -9.75
CA SER A 692 6.15 -9.17 -9.51
C SER A 692 7.14 -10.19 -8.94
N LEU A 693 6.70 -11.05 -8.02
CA LEU A 693 7.51 -12.17 -7.53
C LEU A 693 7.86 -13.14 -8.67
N PHE A 694 6.87 -13.56 -9.47
CA PHE A 694 7.10 -14.43 -10.63
C PHE A 694 7.96 -13.77 -11.71
N LYS A 695 7.89 -12.45 -11.88
CA LYS A 695 8.80 -11.69 -12.75
C LYS A 695 10.25 -11.80 -12.27
N THR A 696 10.50 -11.63 -10.97
CA THR A 696 11.83 -11.79 -10.38
C THR A 696 12.36 -13.22 -10.51
N LEU A 697 11.52 -14.22 -10.22
CA LEU A 697 11.86 -15.63 -10.41
C LEU A 697 12.19 -15.95 -11.87
N ARG A 698 11.42 -15.43 -12.83
CA ARG A 698 11.72 -15.60 -14.26
C ARG A 698 13.06 -15.01 -14.64
N ILE A 699 13.44 -13.84 -14.11
CA ILE A 699 14.77 -13.25 -14.38
C ILE A 699 15.88 -14.20 -13.91
N ALA A 700 15.76 -14.77 -12.70
CA ALA A 700 16.71 -15.76 -12.21
C ALA A 700 16.77 -17.00 -13.12
N LEU A 701 15.62 -17.51 -13.59
CA LEU A 701 15.54 -18.63 -14.52
C LEU A 701 16.16 -18.31 -15.89
N VAL A 702 15.99 -17.08 -16.40
CA VAL A 702 16.67 -16.62 -17.63
C VAL A 702 18.18 -16.68 -17.45
N VAL A 703 18.71 -16.21 -16.32
CA VAL A 703 20.17 -16.23 -16.05
C VAL A 703 20.70 -17.66 -16.04
N LEU A 704 20.03 -18.57 -15.31
CA LEU A 704 20.39 -19.99 -15.30
C LEU A 704 20.31 -20.62 -16.70
N GLY A 705 19.26 -20.27 -17.46
CA GLY A 705 19.10 -20.71 -18.84
C GLY A 705 20.21 -20.20 -19.76
N LEU A 706 20.64 -18.96 -19.62
CA LEU A 706 21.75 -18.38 -20.39
C LEU A 706 23.08 -19.08 -20.07
N ILE A 707 23.31 -19.50 -18.83
CA ILE A 707 24.49 -20.29 -18.46
C ILE A 707 24.47 -21.65 -19.18
N ALA A 708 23.34 -22.38 -19.12
CA ALA A 708 23.19 -23.66 -19.81
C ALA A 708 23.36 -23.52 -21.33
N LEU A 709 22.79 -22.46 -21.90
CA LEU A 709 22.95 -22.11 -23.31
C LEU A 709 24.41 -21.78 -23.65
N GLY A 710 25.13 -21.09 -22.77
CA GLY A 710 26.55 -20.82 -22.90
C GLY A 710 27.37 -22.11 -23.02
N VAL A 711 27.11 -23.09 -22.14
CA VAL A 711 27.76 -24.41 -22.20
C VAL A 711 27.46 -25.14 -23.51
N ALA A 712 26.21 -25.15 -23.96
CA ALA A 712 25.82 -25.73 -25.26
C ALA A 712 26.53 -25.03 -26.44
N SER A 713 26.66 -23.70 -26.36
CA SER A 713 27.33 -22.88 -27.38
C SER A 713 28.82 -23.18 -27.52
N LEU A 714 29.51 -23.49 -26.42
CA LEU A 714 30.91 -23.92 -26.45
C LEU A 714 31.07 -25.28 -27.15
N GLY A 715 30.15 -26.21 -26.92
CA GLY A 715 30.10 -27.50 -27.62
C GLY A 715 29.95 -27.33 -29.14
N MET A 716 29.06 -26.44 -29.56
CA MET A 716 28.89 -26.09 -30.98
C MET A 716 30.12 -25.39 -31.57
N PHE A 717 30.73 -24.46 -30.83
CA PHE A 717 31.94 -23.75 -31.26
C PHE A 717 33.09 -24.73 -31.53
N ASN A 718 33.32 -25.68 -30.62
CA ASN A 718 34.33 -26.72 -30.78
C ASN A 718 34.01 -27.59 -32.01
N THR A 719 32.73 -27.95 -32.16
CA THR A 719 32.25 -28.74 -33.30
C THR A 719 32.57 -28.07 -34.63
N LEU A 720 32.20 -26.80 -34.77
CA LEU A 720 32.43 -26.02 -36.00
C LEU A 720 33.91 -25.85 -36.30
N THR A 721 34.73 -25.60 -35.27
CA THR A 721 36.18 -25.40 -35.44
C THR A 721 36.86 -26.66 -35.95
N VAL A 722 36.54 -27.82 -35.39
CA VAL A 722 37.09 -29.10 -35.86
C VAL A 722 36.54 -29.46 -37.25
N SER A 723 35.25 -29.20 -37.52
CA SER A 723 34.65 -29.41 -38.86
C SER A 723 35.39 -28.63 -39.95
N LEU A 724 35.79 -27.39 -39.64
CA LEU A 724 36.61 -26.58 -40.53
C LEU A 724 37.98 -27.20 -40.80
N LEU A 725 38.67 -27.72 -39.77
CA LEU A 725 40.00 -28.31 -39.92
C LEU A 725 39.95 -29.59 -40.77
N GLU A 726 38.95 -30.44 -40.54
CA GLU A 726 38.71 -31.66 -41.31
C GLU A 726 38.39 -31.38 -42.78
N LYS A 727 37.80 -30.22 -43.10
CA LYS A 727 37.36 -29.84 -44.46
C LYS A 727 38.21 -28.74 -45.09
N SER A 728 39.41 -28.49 -44.57
CA SER A 728 40.30 -27.44 -45.08
C SER A 728 40.59 -27.60 -46.58
N ARG A 729 40.80 -28.84 -47.06
CA ARG A 729 40.98 -29.17 -48.49
C ARG A 729 39.76 -28.85 -49.35
N GLU A 730 38.54 -29.16 -48.87
CA GLU A 730 37.30 -28.83 -49.58
C GLU A 730 37.14 -27.32 -49.76
N VAL A 731 37.51 -26.54 -48.74
CA VAL A 731 37.52 -25.07 -48.83
C VAL A 731 38.54 -24.59 -49.86
N GLY A 732 39.72 -25.23 -49.93
CA GLY A 732 40.71 -24.99 -50.97
C GLY A 732 40.18 -25.24 -52.38
N LEU A 733 39.51 -26.38 -52.59
CA LEU A 733 38.88 -26.73 -53.86
C LEU A 733 37.81 -25.72 -54.27
N LEU A 734 36.90 -25.35 -53.36
CA LEU A 734 35.86 -24.35 -53.62
C LEU A 734 36.47 -23.00 -54.04
N LYS A 735 37.56 -22.56 -53.39
CA LYS A 735 38.26 -21.32 -53.77
C LYS A 735 38.90 -21.42 -55.15
N THR A 736 39.48 -22.56 -55.52
CA THR A 736 40.03 -22.77 -56.88
C THR A 736 38.94 -22.86 -57.96
N MET A 737 37.73 -23.28 -57.59
CA MET A 737 36.56 -23.28 -58.47
C MET A 737 35.90 -21.89 -58.61
N GLY A 738 36.46 -20.85 -57.99
CA GLY A 738 36.01 -19.47 -58.13
C GLY A 738 35.24 -18.90 -56.94
N LEU A 739 35.09 -19.64 -55.83
CA LEU A 739 34.42 -19.13 -54.63
C LEU A 739 35.30 -18.10 -53.90
N LYS A 740 34.78 -16.90 -53.65
CA LYS A 740 35.54 -15.84 -52.97
C LYS A 740 35.65 -16.10 -51.48
N SER A 741 36.71 -15.58 -50.85
CA SER A 741 36.97 -15.80 -49.42
C SER A 741 35.82 -15.33 -48.50
N TYR A 742 35.10 -14.25 -48.85
CA TYR A 742 33.94 -13.82 -48.06
C TYR A 742 32.71 -14.73 -48.27
N GLU A 743 32.58 -15.39 -49.43
CA GLU A 743 31.49 -16.34 -49.71
C GLU A 743 31.71 -17.64 -48.94
N VAL A 744 32.97 -18.06 -48.78
CA VAL A 744 33.36 -19.13 -47.85
C VAL A 744 32.96 -18.77 -46.42
N LYS A 745 33.21 -17.55 -45.97
CA LYS A 745 32.76 -17.09 -44.64
C LYS A 745 31.23 -17.20 -44.51
N THR A 746 30.49 -16.72 -45.50
CA THR A 746 29.02 -16.77 -45.52
C THR A 746 28.50 -18.21 -45.51
N LEU A 747 29.18 -19.15 -46.18
CA LEU A 747 28.85 -20.57 -46.17
C LEU A 747 28.93 -21.15 -44.74
N PHE A 748 30.08 -20.98 -44.06
CA PHE A 748 30.26 -21.49 -42.69
C PHE A 748 29.39 -20.77 -41.66
N LEU A 749 29.12 -19.49 -41.84
CA LEU A 749 28.20 -18.75 -40.98
C LEU A 749 26.75 -19.22 -41.18
N SER A 750 26.35 -19.55 -42.41
CA SER A 750 25.04 -20.14 -42.68
C SER A 750 24.92 -21.52 -42.03
N GLU A 751 25.98 -22.33 -42.09
CA GLU A 751 26.04 -23.65 -41.44
C GLU A 751 25.78 -23.57 -39.92
N SER A 752 26.40 -22.59 -39.25
CA SER A 752 26.20 -22.38 -37.81
C SER A 752 24.80 -21.84 -37.47
N ILE A 753 24.26 -20.89 -38.25
CA ILE A 753 22.91 -20.36 -38.01
C ILE A 753 21.88 -21.47 -38.18
N ILE A 754 21.98 -22.30 -39.23
CA ILE A 754 21.05 -23.42 -39.47
C ILE A 754 21.03 -24.38 -38.29
N MET A 755 22.21 -24.83 -37.83
CA MET A 755 22.30 -25.74 -36.70
C MET A 755 21.71 -25.14 -35.41
N SER A 756 21.95 -23.86 -35.15
CA SER A 756 21.44 -23.20 -33.95
C SER A 756 19.92 -22.99 -34.01
N VAL A 757 19.37 -22.59 -35.16
CA VAL A 757 17.92 -22.45 -35.37
C VAL A 757 17.23 -23.80 -35.26
N LEU A 758 17.78 -24.86 -35.86
CA LEU A 758 17.26 -26.22 -35.70
C LEU A 758 17.32 -26.68 -34.24
N GLY A 759 18.38 -26.32 -33.52
CA GLY A 759 18.48 -26.51 -32.06
C GLY A 759 17.37 -25.77 -31.32
N GLY A 760 17.14 -24.49 -31.62
CA GLY A 760 16.05 -23.71 -31.02
C GLY A 760 14.67 -24.32 -31.25
N VAL A 761 14.37 -24.77 -32.48
CA VAL A 761 13.13 -25.47 -32.83
C VAL A 761 13.02 -26.81 -32.09
N ALA A 762 14.09 -27.61 -32.07
CA ALA A 762 14.12 -28.87 -31.32
C ALA A 762 13.91 -28.62 -29.81
N GLY A 763 14.45 -27.53 -29.27
CA GLY A 763 14.24 -27.10 -27.90
C GLY A 763 12.80 -26.71 -27.60
N LEU A 764 12.12 -26.01 -28.53
CA LEU A 764 10.68 -25.70 -28.39
C LEU A 764 9.84 -26.98 -28.33
N VAL A 765 10.12 -27.94 -29.21
CA VAL A 765 9.42 -29.24 -29.23
C VAL A 765 9.70 -30.00 -27.94
N PHE A 766 10.97 -30.06 -27.52
CA PHE A 766 11.38 -30.73 -26.28
C PHE A 766 10.70 -30.11 -25.06
N ALA A 767 10.71 -28.78 -24.93
CA ALA A 767 10.10 -28.08 -23.81
C ALA A 767 8.58 -28.27 -23.76
N PHE A 768 7.91 -28.28 -24.92
CA PHE A 768 6.48 -28.58 -24.98
C PHE A 768 6.16 -30.02 -24.53
N LEU A 769 6.92 -31.00 -25.03
CA LEU A 769 6.73 -32.41 -24.66
C LEU A 769 7.04 -32.64 -23.17
N ALA A 770 8.17 -32.14 -22.69
CA ALA A 770 8.57 -32.23 -21.28
C ALA A 770 7.58 -31.50 -20.36
N GLY A 771 7.12 -30.31 -20.75
CA GLY A 771 6.10 -29.57 -20.02
C GLY A 771 4.78 -30.34 -19.92
N LYS A 772 4.32 -30.92 -21.04
CA LYS A 772 3.11 -31.75 -21.03
C LYS A 772 3.26 -33.01 -20.18
N LEU A 773 4.43 -33.66 -20.20
CA LEU A 773 4.72 -34.76 -19.28
C LEU A 773 4.64 -34.32 -17.81
N ILE A 774 5.22 -33.16 -17.47
CA ILE A 774 5.13 -32.59 -16.12
C ILE A 774 3.67 -32.27 -15.75
N SER A 775 2.90 -31.71 -16.68
CA SER A 775 1.48 -31.34 -16.45
C SER A 775 0.61 -32.58 -16.21
N VAL A 776 0.85 -33.66 -16.95
CA VAL A 776 0.18 -34.96 -16.73
C VAL A 776 0.56 -35.52 -15.37
N LEU A 777 1.84 -35.49 -15.01
CA LEU A 777 2.31 -35.97 -13.70
C LEU A 777 1.68 -35.19 -12.54
N LEU A 778 1.61 -33.86 -12.65
CA LEU A 778 0.95 -33.01 -11.66
C LEU A 778 -0.56 -33.25 -11.60
N THR A 779 -1.21 -33.46 -12.73
CA THR A 779 -2.64 -33.78 -12.79
C THR A 779 -2.94 -35.11 -12.09
N LEU A 780 -2.11 -36.14 -12.28
CA LEU A 780 -2.26 -37.42 -11.58
C LEU A 780 -2.20 -37.25 -10.06
N LEU A 781 -1.31 -36.39 -9.56
CA LEU A 781 -1.21 -36.07 -8.12
C LEU A 781 -2.35 -35.17 -7.62
N ALA A 782 -2.92 -34.32 -8.47
CA ALA A 782 -4.00 -33.43 -8.11
C ALA A 782 -5.35 -34.16 -8.01
N VAL A 783 -5.62 -35.10 -8.94
CA VAL A 783 -6.87 -35.87 -8.98
C VAL A 783 -6.99 -36.79 -7.75
N THR A 784 -5.88 -37.35 -7.24
CA THR A 784 -5.90 -38.13 -6.00
C THR A 784 -6.26 -37.31 -4.75
N GLN A 785 -6.11 -35.98 -4.82
CA GLN A 785 -6.51 -35.04 -3.76
C GLN A 785 -7.85 -34.35 -4.06
N GLY A 786 -8.63 -34.84 -5.03
CA GLY A 786 -9.93 -34.28 -5.40
C GLY A 786 -9.85 -32.93 -6.12
N GLN A 787 -8.69 -32.53 -6.62
CA GLN A 787 -8.50 -31.27 -7.35
C GLN A 787 -8.65 -31.44 -8.87
N SER A 788 -9.03 -30.36 -9.55
CA SER A 788 -9.16 -30.32 -11.02
C SER A 788 -7.81 -30.46 -11.73
N ALA A 789 -7.85 -30.87 -13.01
CA ALA A 789 -6.65 -31.04 -13.83
C ALA A 789 -5.82 -29.75 -13.93
N LEU A 790 -4.50 -29.88 -13.84
CA LEU A 790 -3.57 -28.75 -13.79
C LEU A 790 -2.73 -28.72 -15.08
N ASP A 791 -2.95 -27.71 -15.92
CA ASP A 791 -2.08 -27.44 -17.08
C ASP A 791 -1.10 -26.31 -16.73
N VAL A 792 0.15 -26.69 -16.47
CA VAL A 792 1.24 -25.75 -16.14
C VAL A 792 2.10 -25.41 -17.36
N THR A 793 1.77 -25.94 -18.54
CA THR A 793 2.56 -25.69 -19.75
C THR A 793 1.98 -24.52 -20.52
N TYR A 794 2.61 -23.36 -20.41
CA TYR A 794 2.25 -22.20 -21.21
C TYR A 794 3.47 -21.60 -21.89
N ILE A 795 3.54 -21.72 -23.21
CA ILE A 795 4.58 -21.10 -24.06
C ILE A 795 3.93 -19.94 -24.80
N PRO A 796 4.14 -18.68 -24.36
CA PRO A 796 3.67 -17.52 -25.11
C PRO A 796 4.24 -17.51 -26.52
N PHE A 797 3.43 -17.14 -27.52
CA PHE A 797 3.91 -17.03 -28.91
C PHE A 797 5.14 -16.10 -29.02
N VAL A 798 5.12 -15.00 -28.27
CA VAL A 798 6.24 -14.04 -28.18
C VAL A 798 7.51 -14.71 -27.66
N LEU A 799 7.42 -15.61 -26.67
CA LEU A 799 8.57 -16.36 -26.17
C LEU A 799 9.16 -17.25 -27.27
N GLY A 800 8.32 -17.92 -28.05
CA GLY A 800 8.76 -18.73 -29.20
C GLY A 800 9.55 -17.91 -30.22
N VAL A 801 9.04 -16.72 -30.59
CA VAL A 801 9.73 -15.80 -31.52
C VAL A 801 11.06 -15.32 -30.93
N ILE A 802 11.09 -14.92 -29.65
CA ILE A 802 12.31 -14.49 -28.96
C ILE A 802 13.37 -15.58 -28.99
N ILE A 803 12.99 -16.85 -28.76
CA ILE A 803 13.94 -17.96 -28.74
C ILE A 803 14.51 -18.24 -30.12
N ILE A 804 13.71 -18.15 -31.19
CA ILE A 804 14.22 -18.31 -32.57
C ILE A 804 15.20 -17.19 -32.93
N LEU A 805 14.91 -15.95 -32.51
CA LEU A 805 15.84 -14.83 -32.67
C LEU A 805 17.13 -15.06 -31.86
N LEU A 806 17.00 -15.44 -30.59
CA LEU A 806 18.12 -15.75 -29.71
C LEU A 806 18.98 -16.89 -30.28
N SER A 807 18.37 -17.96 -30.80
CA SER A 807 19.11 -19.06 -31.41
C SER A 807 19.87 -18.63 -32.65
N SER A 808 19.31 -17.71 -33.44
CA SER A 808 20.00 -17.16 -34.60
C SER A 808 21.22 -16.33 -34.19
N ILE A 809 21.08 -15.51 -33.14
CA ILE A 809 22.18 -14.71 -32.57
C ILE A 809 23.29 -15.63 -32.05
N VAL A 810 22.94 -16.67 -31.30
CA VAL A 810 23.91 -17.66 -30.80
C VAL A 810 24.63 -18.35 -31.97
N GLY A 811 23.92 -18.70 -33.04
CA GLY A 811 24.52 -19.29 -34.23
C GLY A 811 25.55 -18.38 -34.92
N VAL A 812 25.30 -17.07 -34.95
CA VAL A 812 26.28 -16.09 -35.43
C VAL A 812 27.47 -16.01 -34.49
N LEU A 813 27.23 -15.91 -33.18
CA LEU A 813 28.29 -15.77 -32.19
C LEU A 813 29.24 -16.98 -32.19
N THR A 814 28.71 -18.19 -32.23
CA THR A 814 29.51 -19.43 -32.25
C THR A 814 30.20 -19.65 -33.60
N GLY A 815 29.54 -19.27 -34.71
CA GLY A 815 30.08 -19.43 -36.06
C GLY A 815 31.06 -18.36 -36.51
N TRP A 816 31.07 -17.18 -35.85
CA TRP A 816 31.84 -16.02 -36.32
C TRP A 816 33.34 -16.29 -36.42
N TYR A 817 33.93 -16.90 -35.39
CA TYR A 817 35.35 -17.24 -35.38
C TYR A 817 35.74 -18.31 -36.42
N PRO A 818 35.11 -19.51 -36.47
CA PRO A 818 35.46 -20.51 -37.48
C PRO A 818 35.21 -20.00 -38.90
N ALA A 819 34.13 -19.25 -39.14
CA ALA A 819 33.86 -18.65 -40.45
C ALA A 819 34.93 -17.62 -40.86
N LYS A 820 35.41 -16.80 -39.90
CA LYS A 820 36.53 -15.88 -40.13
C LYS A 820 37.82 -16.65 -40.45
N ARG A 821 38.10 -17.72 -39.70
CA ARG A 821 39.28 -18.56 -39.96
C ARG A 821 39.22 -19.23 -41.33
N ALA A 822 38.05 -19.70 -41.77
CA ALA A 822 37.84 -20.30 -43.09
C ALA A 822 38.11 -19.33 -44.26
N LYS A 823 37.71 -18.06 -44.08
CA LYS A 823 38.00 -16.98 -45.04
C LYS A 823 39.51 -16.87 -45.30
N ASP A 824 40.32 -17.00 -44.25
CA ASP A 824 41.75 -16.69 -44.28
C ASP A 824 42.64 -17.87 -44.75
N ILE A 825 42.08 -19.07 -44.94
CA ILE A 825 42.83 -20.24 -45.45
C ILE A 825 43.23 -20.02 -46.93
N PRO A 826 44.54 -20.01 -47.29
CA PRO A 826 44.97 -19.92 -48.68
C PRO A 826 44.66 -21.21 -49.46
N ALA A 827 44.14 -21.09 -50.68
CA ALA A 827 43.79 -22.25 -51.50
C ALA A 827 45.01 -23.16 -51.78
N LEU A 828 46.17 -22.56 -52.04
CA LEU A 828 47.42 -23.29 -52.24
C LEU A 828 47.81 -24.13 -51.02
N ASN A 829 47.74 -23.55 -49.82
CA ASN A 829 48.11 -24.23 -48.58
C ASN A 829 47.12 -25.35 -48.23
N ALA A 830 45.83 -25.15 -48.52
CA ALA A 830 44.80 -26.15 -48.31
C ALA A 830 44.93 -27.38 -49.22
N LEU A 831 45.46 -27.19 -50.44
CA LEU A 831 45.66 -28.27 -51.41
C LEU A 831 47.00 -28.99 -51.26
N ARG A 832 48.00 -28.35 -50.65
CA ARG A 832 49.35 -28.86 -50.38
C ARG A 832 49.49 -29.53 -49.00
N TYR A 833 48.40 -29.69 -48.24
CA TYR A 833 48.45 -30.22 -46.87
C TYR A 833 48.63 -31.75 -46.79
N GLU A 834 48.84 -32.40 -47.93
CA GLU A 834 49.43 -33.73 -48.11
C GLU A 834 50.59 -33.59 -49.10
#